data_AF-A0A2V2V208-F1
#
_entry.id   AF-A0A2V2V208-F1
#
_cell.length_a   1.000
_cell.length_b   1.000
_cell.length_c   1.000
_cell.angle_alpha   90.00
_cell.angle_beta   90.00
_cell.angle_gamma   90.00
#
_symmetry.space_group_name_H-M   'P 1'
#
loop_
_entity.id
_entity.type
_entity.pdbx_description
1 polymer ?
#
loop_
_entity_poly.entity_id
_entity_poly.type
_entity_poly.pdbx_seq_one_letter_code
_entity_poly.pdbx_strand_id
1 'polypeptide(L)'
;MELCMGRPSRDNTDFFFPLLEKAYAKHHRCYEALELKVTPELSIVDVMCHGLMDLSGCAPVHFPLRGSVEMSAEQQNVLWMKLKNAIQQDVLFTFLLRGDSAEAAERISLGILSDHLYPALDARFVEGQRLVKLRHWGQVGEVRWGGKWRAMSTRWTTILRDLLKFDEDDRETFWMSLDEVFFYFTDLIMTAGTKHTSWVSADFADCPKECGTPVMEGAQFTLRLGDFPPDLNKTQISLGLHQPDARARVIRQKNALAAYRTAIGLAVVATEDNTVWLKEVREADVVKCLEPCKCRDVMCSLNIDMDNVKGSKRLTLIAFREDQKAANVPFLLSAWSDNCEVALTPITRDIKTTVSGEWPIGYPVGPPSSSFWRDCPQYFVFPSESTEFLFVLRQDLPVGELPKPIGFTVHREMTCRSYLEYNPDTVVLYVQAVASACVEGTVRLLGMKERRGMPYIFVPFCTEATPGGKFWIDAIANRSSRFCCIDPRLDWYRDRKSVSFTLADGSFGGSPRFSSWRSSPQLALNFPVGGQGRLFVVVRNDDLGDNRTELGMMLLRGDNQWENGLRRKLFISSGDIVARSEEKIGETVIDCNVDVQPECTLILVVYASMPYREAAVTVALYSASAVEVEPVKEWAQVAVAEGSWELGYTAGGGSDQFGSWINNPFVALNTYRRTQIVALLLQYPQGPDKPLVKRAGKKKAFLPPIIINPNNRMMIALDLNVQNSELTPIASTPYTYNSEVTLVAHVPAADSLPFLFIPHTKLPEGNGEFKLFVYADSPIELYTLEKKRLPYV
;
A
#
# COMPACT_ATOMS: atom_id res chain seq x y z
N MET A 1 -27.02 69.42 10.10
CA MET A 1 -27.35 68.37 9.11
C MET A 1 -27.59 67.11 9.92
N GLU A 2 -28.80 66.57 9.89
CA GLU A 2 -29.18 65.40 10.70
C GLU A 2 -28.97 64.13 9.88
N LEU A 3 -28.49 63.06 10.51
CA LEU A 3 -28.35 61.76 9.85
C LEU A 3 -29.73 61.11 9.72
N CYS A 4 -30.12 60.74 8.50
CA CYS A 4 -31.40 60.07 8.25
C CYS A 4 -31.40 58.58 8.62
N MET A 5 -30.22 57.95 8.66
CA MET A 5 -30.00 56.53 8.99
C MET A 5 -28.75 56.43 9.86
N GLY A 6 -28.80 55.56 10.87
CA GLY A 6 -27.74 55.39 11.85
C GLY A 6 -27.60 56.61 12.78
N ARG A 7 -27.45 56.37 14.08
CA ARG A 7 -27.26 57.45 15.06
C ARG A 7 -25.92 57.31 15.77
N PRO A 8 -25.22 58.44 16.02
CA PRO A 8 -24.01 58.43 16.84
C PRO A 8 -24.36 58.01 18.28
N SER A 9 -23.33 57.65 19.05
CA SER A 9 -23.50 57.39 20.49
C SER A 9 -23.79 58.71 21.25
N ARG A 10 -23.61 58.75 22.58
CA ARG A 10 -23.78 59.99 23.37
C ARG A 10 -22.94 61.17 22.82
N ASP A 11 -21.85 60.86 22.13
CA ASP A 11 -21.00 61.82 21.45
C ASP A 11 -21.37 61.92 19.96
N ASN A 12 -21.85 63.09 19.54
CA ASN A 12 -22.21 63.36 18.14
C ASN A 12 -21.02 63.29 17.16
N THR A 13 -19.80 63.14 17.67
CA THR A 13 -18.59 62.92 16.85
C THR A 13 -18.28 61.43 16.59
N ASP A 14 -19.01 60.52 17.25
CA ASP A 14 -18.84 59.07 17.07
C ASP A 14 -19.67 58.53 15.90
N PHE A 15 -19.01 58.35 14.75
CA PHE A 15 -19.63 57.82 13.53
C PHE A 15 -19.52 56.30 13.38
N PHE A 16 -19.07 55.56 14.40
CA PHE A 16 -18.87 54.11 14.28
C PHE A 16 -20.15 53.37 13.90
N PHE A 17 -21.24 53.55 14.67
CA PHE A 17 -22.51 52.85 14.42
C PHE A 17 -23.18 53.25 13.09
N PRO A 18 -23.26 54.53 12.70
CA PRO A 18 -23.76 54.91 11.38
C PRO A 18 -22.93 54.30 10.22
N LEU A 19 -21.60 54.23 10.37
CA LEU A 19 -20.74 53.63 9.34
C LEU A 19 -20.85 52.09 9.33
N LEU A 20 -21.04 51.45 10.48
CA LEU A 20 -21.29 50.03 10.59
C LEU A 20 -22.60 49.64 9.91
N GLU A 21 -23.69 50.37 10.18
CA GLU A 21 -24.98 50.18 9.51
C GLU A 21 -24.83 50.39 8.00
N LYS A 22 -24.12 51.44 7.56
CA LYS A 22 -23.81 51.66 6.15
C LYS A 22 -23.04 50.50 5.52
N ALA A 23 -22.07 49.93 6.23
CA ALA A 23 -21.31 48.78 5.76
C ALA A 23 -22.20 47.53 5.65
N TYR A 24 -23.08 47.30 6.63
CA TYR A 24 -24.04 46.20 6.63
C TYR A 24 -25.08 46.35 5.50
N ALA A 25 -25.61 47.55 5.29
CA ALA A 25 -26.48 47.88 4.16
C ALA A 25 -25.77 47.72 2.82
N LYS A 26 -24.49 48.08 2.72
CA LYS A 26 -23.68 47.89 1.51
C LYS A 26 -23.50 46.40 1.19
N HIS A 27 -23.27 45.56 2.19
CA HIS A 27 -23.23 44.09 2.03
C HIS A 27 -24.56 43.58 1.45
N HIS A 28 -25.68 44.08 1.99
CA HIS A 28 -27.04 43.82 1.51
C HIS A 28 -27.48 44.67 0.30
N ARG A 29 -26.53 45.34 -0.39
CA ARG A 29 -26.71 46.19 -1.59
C ARG A 29 -27.39 47.55 -1.39
N CYS A 30 -28.29 47.71 -0.42
CA CYS A 30 -28.95 48.97 -0.06
C CYS A 30 -29.50 48.93 1.38
N TYR A 31 -29.89 50.10 1.92
CA TYR A 31 -30.53 50.20 3.25
C TYR A 31 -31.90 49.53 3.29
N GLU A 32 -32.69 49.65 2.21
CA GLU A 32 -34.03 49.06 2.14
C GLU A 32 -34.01 47.53 2.28
N ALA A 33 -32.92 46.87 1.89
CA ALA A 33 -32.77 45.42 2.03
C ALA A 33 -32.68 44.95 3.50
N LEU A 34 -32.43 45.86 4.45
CA LEU A 34 -32.42 45.55 5.88
C LEU A 34 -33.83 45.57 6.49
N GLU A 35 -34.81 46.16 5.81
CA GLU A 35 -36.18 46.30 6.27
C GLU A 35 -36.95 44.98 6.18
N LEU A 36 -37.78 44.69 7.19
CA LEU A 36 -38.59 43.47 7.28
C LEU A 36 -39.49 43.26 6.05
N LYS A 37 -39.96 44.36 5.44
CA LYS A 37 -40.82 44.34 4.23
C LYS A 37 -40.17 43.66 3.02
N VAL A 38 -38.84 43.56 2.97
CA VAL A 38 -38.10 42.88 1.88
C VAL A 38 -38.08 41.36 2.10
N THR A 39 -38.26 40.89 3.33
CA THR A 39 -38.31 39.47 3.71
C THR A 39 -39.58 39.16 4.49
N PRO A 40 -40.75 39.15 3.85
CA PRO A 40 -42.03 38.91 4.53
C PRO A 40 -42.16 37.50 5.13
N GLU A 41 -41.30 36.55 4.70
CA GLU A 41 -41.26 35.18 5.21
C GLU A 41 -40.54 35.07 6.57
N LEU A 42 -39.73 36.07 6.95
CA LEU A 42 -38.98 36.07 8.21
C LEU A 42 -39.74 36.85 9.29
N SER A 43 -39.69 36.37 10.53
CA SER A 43 -40.16 37.14 11.68
C SER A 43 -39.12 38.20 12.08
N ILE A 44 -39.54 39.20 12.85
CA ILE A 44 -38.62 40.19 13.42
C ILE A 44 -37.54 39.52 14.30
N VAL A 45 -37.89 38.43 14.98
CA VAL A 45 -36.96 37.63 15.79
C VAL A 45 -35.87 37.03 14.90
N ASP A 46 -36.24 36.45 13.75
CA ASP A 46 -35.29 35.86 12.82
C ASP A 46 -34.30 36.90 12.30
N VAL A 47 -34.78 38.09 11.93
CA VAL A 47 -33.93 39.19 11.46
C VAL A 47 -32.96 39.65 12.56
N MET A 48 -33.41 39.72 13.82
CA MET A 48 -32.57 40.08 14.96
C MET A 48 -31.52 39.01 15.26
N CYS A 49 -31.93 37.73 15.25
CA CYS A 49 -31.01 36.58 15.37
C CYS A 49 -29.96 36.61 14.26
N HIS A 50 -30.38 36.89 13.03
CA HIS A 50 -29.47 37.00 11.90
C HIS A 50 -28.42 38.09 12.12
N GLY A 51 -28.84 39.28 12.53
CA GLY A 51 -27.92 40.39 12.83
C GLY A 51 -26.97 40.10 13.99
N LEU A 52 -27.47 39.47 15.07
CA LEU A 52 -26.63 39.06 16.20
C LEU A 52 -25.59 38.04 15.76
N MET A 53 -25.96 37.07 14.93
CA MET A 53 -25.04 36.08 14.39
C MET A 53 -23.99 36.70 13.46
N ASP A 54 -24.39 37.61 12.58
CA ASP A 54 -23.49 38.26 11.63
C ASP A 54 -22.44 39.15 12.34
N LEU A 55 -22.82 39.77 13.45
CA LEU A 55 -21.94 40.65 14.24
C LEU A 55 -21.07 39.90 15.26
N SER A 56 -21.55 38.77 15.79
CA SER A 56 -20.86 38.02 16.85
C SER A 56 -20.16 36.74 16.38
N GLY A 57 -20.56 36.18 15.23
CA GLY A 57 -20.16 34.84 14.78
C GLY A 57 -20.72 33.70 15.65
N CYS A 58 -21.55 34.01 16.64
CA CYS A 58 -22.10 33.06 17.60
C CYS A 58 -23.54 32.69 17.24
N ALA A 59 -23.93 31.44 17.43
CA ALA A 59 -25.28 30.99 17.13
C ALA A 59 -26.27 31.51 18.20
N PRO A 60 -27.28 32.30 17.82
CA PRO A 60 -28.34 32.72 18.74
C PRO A 60 -29.29 31.56 19.03
N VAL A 61 -29.70 31.45 20.28
CA VAL A 61 -30.75 30.54 20.73
C VAL A 61 -31.96 31.37 21.14
N HIS A 62 -33.08 31.14 20.47
CA HIS A 62 -34.34 31.83 20.72
C HIS A 62 -35.19 31.05 21.72
N PHE A 63 -35.66 31.74 22.75
CA PHE A 63 -36.59 31.25 23.75
C PHE A 63 -37.85 32.12 23.74
N PRO A 64 -38.99 31.63 23.24
CA PRO A 64 -40.26 32.35 23.39
C PRO A 64 -40.64 32.42 24.87
N LEU A 65 -40.88 33.62 25.38
CA LEU A 65 -41.31 33.87 26.76
C LEU A 65 -42.83 33.98 26.89
N ARG A 66 -43.55 34.15 25.78
CA ARG A 66 -45.01 34.25 25.78
C ARG A 66 -45.63 32.97 26.33
N GLY A 67 -46.31 33.13 27.46
CA GLY A 67 -46.91 32.08 28.28
C GLY A 67 -46.29 32.03 29.67
N SER A 68 -46.42 33.10 30.47
CA SER A 68 -46.05 33.11 31.90
C SER A 68 -46.83 32.08 32.76
N VAL A 69 -47.69 31.28 32.12
CA VAL A 69 -48.45 30.15 32.67
C VAL A 69 -47.83 28.79 32.29
N GLU A 70 -46.87 28.70 31.36
CA GLU A 70 -46.35 27.42 30.84
C GLU A 70 -44.88 27.11 31.21
N MET A 71 -44.04 28.11 31.52
CA MET A 71 -42.68 27.84 32.01
C MET A 71 -42.72 27.37 33.47
N SER A 72 -42.30 26.13 33.72
CA SER A 72 -42.27 25.58 35.09
C SER A 72 -41.33 26.38 35.99
N ALA A 73 -41.58 26.37 37.30
CA ALA A 73 -40.71 27.04 38.27
C ALA A 73 -39.25 26.56 38.15
N GLU A 74 -39.04 25.29 37.80
CA GLU A 74 -37.73 24.70 37.56
C GLU A 74 -37.03 25.33 36.34
N GLN A 75 -37.74 25.50 35.22
CA GLN A 75 -37.18 26.14 34.01
C GLN A 75 -36.81 27.60 34.28
N GLN A 76 -37.66 28.34 35.00
CA GLN A 76 -37.36 29.72 35.41
C GLN A 76 -36.13 29.78 36.32
N ASN A 77 -35.97 28.81 37.22
CA ASN A 77 -34.79 28.73 38.09
C ASN A 77 -33.51 28.40 37.31
N VAL A 78 -33.57 27.48 36.34
CA VAL A 78 -32.42 27.18 35.47
C VAL A 78 -32.03 28.41 34.66
N LEU A 79 -33.01 29.11 34.07
CA LEU A 79 -32.75 30.32 33.30
C LEU A 79 -32.19 31.45 34.16
N TRP A 80 -32.72 31.63 35.38
CA TRP A 80 -32.17 32.57 36.36
C TRP A 80 -30.71 32.26 36.69
N MET A 81 -30.38 31.00 36.95
CA MET A 81 -29.01 30.58 37.24
C MET A 81 -28.08 30.83 36.06
N LYS A 82 -28.54 30.55 34.83
CA LYS A 82 -27.81 30.88 33.60
C LYS A 82 -27.57 32.38 33.49
N LEU A 83 -28.63 33.19 33.55
CA LEU A 83 -28.55 34.65 33.44
C LEU A 83 -27.60 35.25 34.51
N LYS A 84 -27.75 34.84 35.78
CA LYS A 84 -26.94 35.33 36.90
C LYS A 84 -25.45 34.97 36.75
N ASN A 85 -25.14 33.75 36.30
CA ASN A 85 -23.75 33.31 36.17
C ASN A 85 -23.09 33.82 34.88
N ALA A 86 -23.88 34.03 33.82
CA ALA A 86 -23.38 34.28 32.48
C ALA A 86 -23.13 35.76 32.16
N ILE A 87 -23.71 36.69 32.92
CA ILE A 87 -23.48 38.14 32.70
C ILE A 87 -22.01 38.56 32.97
N GLN A 88 -21.20 37.67 33.57
CA GLN A 88 -19.74 37.84 33.73
C GLN A 88 -18.91 37.00 32.74
N GLN A 89 -19.55 36.29 31.81
CA GLN A 89 -18.94 35.40 30.81
C GLN A 89 -19.27 35.93 29.40
N ASP A 90 -18.66 35.37 28.36
CA ASP A 90 -18.85 35.74 26.94
C ASP A 90 -20.25 35.36 26.38
N VAL A 91 -21.32 35.71 27.10
CA VAL A 91 -22.72 35.41 26.77
C VAL A 91 -23.57 36.67 26.82
N LEU A 92 -24.30 36.92 25.74
CA LEU A 92 -25.24 38.02 25.61
C LEU A 92 -26.68 37.51 25.74
N PHE A 93 -27.43 38.04 26.70
CA PHE A 93 -28.88 37.86 26.80
C PHE A 93 -29.58 39.13 26.35
N THR A 94 -30.49 39.02 25.39
CA THR A 94 -31.32 40.13 24.93
C THR A 94 -32.80 39.76 25.04
N PHE A 95 -33.59 40.70 25.56
CA PHE A 95 -35.03 40.58 25.64
C PHE A 95 -35.69 41.40 24.53
N LEU A 96 -36.79 40.89 24.00
CA LEU A 96 -37.54 41.53 22.93
C LEU A 96 -39.02 41.57 23.30
N LEU A 97 -39.66 42.71 23.04
CA LEU A 97 -41.10 42.86 23.00
C LEU A 97 -41.51 43.00 21.54
N ARG A 98 -42.22 42.02 20.99
CA ARG A 98 -42.73 42.12 19.61
C ARG A 98 -43.86 43.15 19.50
N GLY A 99 -43.83 43.99 18.46
CA GLY A 99 -44.86 45.01 18.20
C GLY A 99 -46.19 44.46 17.70
N ASP A 100 -46.17 43.29 17.05
CA ASP A 100 -47.36 42.59 16.53
C ASP A 100 -48.20 41.88 17.59
N SER A 101 -47.86 42.12 18.86
CA SER A 101 -48.25 41.28 19.97
C SER A 101 -49.37 41.96 20.76
N ALA A 102 -50.40 41.21 21.19
CA ALA A 102 -51.67 41.79 21.66
C ALA A 102 -51.50 42.77 22.85
N GLU A 103 -50.51 42.50 23.70
CA GLU A 103 -50.17 43.26 24.89
C GLU A 103 -49.15 44.39 24.63
N ALA A 104 -48.63 44.52 23.39
CA ALA A 104 -47.60 45.50 23.05
C ALA A 104 -48.04 46.93 23.40
N ALA A 105 -49.28 47.31 23.08
CA ALA A 105 -49.78 48.66 23.33
C ALA A 105 -49.76 49.04 24.83
N GLU A 106 -50.16 48.12 25.72
CA GLU A 106 -50.09 48.31 27.17
C GLU A 106 -48.63 48.45 27.63
N ARG A 107 -47.76 47.58 27.16
CA ARG A 107 -46.33 47.53 27.54
C ARG A 107 -45.56 48.76 27.05
N ILE A 108 -45.88 49.26 25.85
CA ILE A 108 -45.37 50.50 25.29
C ILE A 108 -45.78 51.70 26.16
N SER A 109 -47.02 51.73 26.66
CA SER A 109 -47.47 52.80 27.56
C SER A 109 -46.68 52.88 28.88
N LEU A 110 -46.04 51.77 29.28
CA LEU A 110 -45.16 51.68 30.45
C LEU A 110 -43.69 52.01 30.13
N GLY A 111 -43.37 52.38 28.89
CA GLY A 111 -42.02 52.73 28.47
C GLY A 111 -41.17 51.52 28.03
N ILE A 112 -41.78 50.45 27.52
CA ILE A 112 -41.05 49.37 26.82
C ILE A 112 -41.27 49.51 25.32
N LEU A 113 -40.21 49.80 24.58
CA LEU A 113 -40.21 49.90 23.13
C LEU A 113 -40.47 48.52 22.51
N SER A 114 -41.37 48.48 21.52
CA SER A 114 -41.57 47.30 20.69
C SER A 114 -40.48 47.17 19.62
N ASP A 115 -40.25 45.93 19.18
CA ASP A 115 -39.28 45.55 18.14
C ASP A 115 -37.86 46.06 18.42
N HIS A 116 -37.53 46.19 19.71
CA HIS A 116 -36.26 46.69 20.23
C HIS A 116 -35.59 45.65 21.12
N LEU A 117 -34.28 45.45 20.96
CA LEU A 117 -33.50 44.52 21.79
C LEU A 117 -33.01 45.21 23.08
N TYR A 118 -33.35 44.58 24.20
CA TYR A 118 -32.95 44.99 25.55
C TYR A 118 -31.88 44.04 26.10
N PRO A 119 -30.58 44.36 25.97
CA PRO A 119 -29.53 43.53 26.56
C PRO A 119 -29.57 43.58 28.09
N ALA A 120 -29.39 42.42 28.70
CA ALA A 120 -29.18 42.29 30.14
C ALA A 120 -27.73 42.62 30.50
N LEU A 121 -27.55 43.59 31.39
CA LEU A 121 -26.24 44.08 31.84
C LEU A 121 -25.82 43.53 33.20
N ASP A 122 -26.78 43.21 34.08
CA ASP A 122 -26.53 42.64 35.41
C ASP A 122 -27.74 41.82 35.86
N ALA A 123 -27.53 40.79 36.66
CA ALA A 123 -28.59 40.03 37.33
C ALA A 123 -28.16 39.65 38.75
N ARG A 124 -28.92 40.10 39.75
CA ARG A 124 -28.56 40.01 41.16
C ARG A 124 -29.70 39.47 42.00
N PHE A 125 -29.35 38.63 42.98
CA PHE A 125 -30.28 38.20 44.02
C PHE A 125 -29.98 38.98 45.30
N VAL A 126 -30.83 39.95 45.65
CA VAL A 126 -30.62 40.86 46.78
C VAL A 126 -31.94 41.05 47.52
N GLU A 127 -31.93 41.01 48.85
CA GLU A 127 -33.12 41.15 49.70
C GLU A 127 -34.30 40.22 49.29
N GLY A 128 -33.99 38.99 48.87
CA GLY A 128 -35.00 38.03 48.42
C GLY A 128 -35.59 38.30 47.03
N GLN A 129 -35.10 39.32 46.31
CA GLN A 129 -35.57 39.71 44.98
C GLN A 129 -34.57 39.27 43.90
N ARG A 130 -35.08 38.71 42.80
CA ARG A 130 -34.32 38.42 41.57
C ARG A 130 -34.42 39.61 40.63
N LEU A 131 -33.39 40.44 40.55
CA LEU A 131 -33.38 41.68 39.78
C LEU A 131 -32.48 41.58 38.56
N VAL A 132 -32.94 42.12 37.44
CA VAL A 132 -32.22 42.17 36.15
C VAL A 132 -32.10 43.63 35.72
N LYS A 133 -30.89 44.07 35.37
CA LYS A 133 -30.59 45.38 34.80
C LYS A 133 -30.65 45.26 33.28
N LEU A 134 -31.56 46.00 32.65
CA LEU A 134 -31.70 46.07 31.20
C LEU A 134 -31.24 47.44 30.71
N ARG A 135 -30.75 47.48 29.46
CA ARG A 135 -30.44 48.73 28.77
C ARG A 135 -31.37 48.92 27.59
N HIS A 136 -31.77 50.17 27.35
CA HIS A 136 -32.39 50.60 26.10
C HIS A 136 -31.48 51.61 25.39
N TRP A 137 -31.62 51.69 24.07
CA TRP A 137 -30.89 52.62 23.22
C TRP A 137 -31.90 53.39 22.38
N GLY A 138 -32.28 54.58 22.84
CA GLY A 138 -33.34 55.40 22.22
C GLY A 138 -33.22 56.87 22.59
N GLN A 139 -34.08 57.74 22.03
CA GLN A 139 -34.02 59.17 22.31
C GLN A 139 -34.20 59.46 23.80
N VAL A 140 -33.34 60.33 24.35
CA VAL A 140 -33.26 60.73 25.77
C VAL A 140 -34.59 61.32 26.32
N GLY A 141 -35.58 61.58 25.47
CA GLY A 141 -36.88 62.14 25.82
C GLY A 141 -38.08 61.18 25.84
N GLU A 142 -38.00 59.97 25.25
CA GLU A 142 -39.22 59.19 24.93
C GLU A 142 -39.51 58.00 25.85
N VAL A 143 -38.58 57.61 26.73
CA VAL A 143 -38.72 56.35 27.51
C VAL A 143 -38.54 56.61 29.00
N ARG A 144 -39.64 56.52 29.77
CA ARG A 144 -39.61 56.45 31.24
C ARG A 144 -40.27 55.15 31.67
N TRP A 145 -39.46 54.24 32.22
CA TRP A 145 -39.94 52.98 32.76
C TRP A 145 -40.96 53.21 33.89
N GLY A 146 -42.20 52.76 33.66
CA GLY A 146 -43.36 52.97 34.54
C GLY A 146 -43.65 51.83 35.53
N GLY A 147 -42.82 50.78 35.56
CA GLY A 147 -43.05 49.58 36.36
C GLY A 147 -42.68 49.69 37.85
N LYS A 148 -42.69 48.54 38.56
CA LYS A 148 -42.55 48.49 40.03
C LYS A 148 -41.18 48.97 40.53
N TRP A 149 -40.15 48.90 39.68
CA TRP A 149 -38.77 49.29 39.96
C TRP A 149 -38.35 50.60 39.30
N ARG A 150 -39.30 51.48 38.94
CA ARG A 150 -38.99 52.85 38.50
C ARG A 150 -38.13 53.62 39.51
N ALA A 151 -37.38 54.63 39.09
CA ALA A 151 -36.43 55.36 39.95
C ALA A 151 -37.06 55.91 41.25
N MET A 152 -38.27 56.46 41.17
CA MET A 152 -39.01 57.00 42.32
C MET A 152 -39.82 55.94 43.10
N SER A 153 -39.53 54.65 42.94
CA SER A 153 -40.24 53.58 43.65
C SER A 153 -39.80 53.49 45.11
N THR A 154 -40.75 53.29 46.01
CA THR A 154 -40.50 53.03 47.45
C THR A 154 -39.82 51.67 47.69
N ARG A 155 -39.70 50.83 46.67
CA ARG A 155 -39.01 49.53 46.72
C ARG A 155 -37.49 49.66 46.75
N TRP A 156 -36.93 50.81 46.38
CA TRP A 156 -35.50 51.07 46.44
C TRP A 156 -35.06 51.36 47.87
N THR A 157 -34.67 50.31 48.61
CA THR A 157 -34.03 50.45 49.93
C THR A 157 -32.62 51.04 49.79
N THR A 158 -32.10 51.62 50.88
CA THR A 158 -30.72 52.16 50.91
C THR A 158 -29.69 51.07 50.57
N ILE A 159 -29.94 49.82 51.01
CA ILE A 159 -29.08 48.66 50.74
C ILE A 159 -29.11 48.28 49.25
N LEU A 160 -30.29 48.23 48.63
CA LEU A 160 -30.42 47.94 47.20
C LEU A 160 -29.73 49.01 46.33
N ARG A 161 -29.87 50.28 46.69
CA ARG A 161 -29.23 51.40 45.98
C ARG A 161 -27.71 51.29 46.01
N ASP A 162 -27.14 50.95 47.16
CA ASP A 162 -25.69 50.79 47.34
C ASP A 162 -25.15 49.54 46.61
N LEU A 163 -25.74 48.37 46.86
CA LEU A 163 -25.28 47.09 46.30
C LEU A 163 -25.41 47.01 44.76
N LEU A 164 -26.45 47.63 44.20
CA LEU A 164 -26.70 47.64 42.75
C LEU A 164 -26.07 48.85 42.05
N LYS A 165 -25.37 49.72 42.81
CA LYS A 165 -24.79 50.99 42.34
C LYS A 165 -25.82 51.76 41.51
N PHE A 166 -26.99 51.97 42.09
CA PHE A 166 -28.11 52.61 41.41
C PHE A 166 -27.77 54.08 41.13
N ASP A 167 -27.78 54.45 39.85
CA ASP A 167 -27.58 55.81 39.38
C ASP A 167 -28.95 56.39 39.00
N GLU A 168 -29.38 57.43 39.73
CA GLU A 168 -30.66 58.10 39.50
C GLU A 168 -30.68 58.89 38.19
N ASP A 169 -29.50 59.27 37.68
CA ASP A 169 -29.34 60.05 36.46
C ASP A 169 -29.16 59.16 35.21
N ASP A 170 -29.06 57.83 35.38
CA ASP A 170 -28.98 56.90 34.26
C ASP A 170 -30.33 56.78 33.55
N ARG A 171 -30.41 57.36 32.35
CA ARG A 171 -31.62 57.37 31.52
C ARG A 171 -31.69 56.21 30.53
N GLU A 172 -30.63 55.42 30.40
CA GLU A 172 -30.53 54.33 29.42
C GLU A 172 -30.71 52.95 30.05
N THR A 173 -30.51 52.81 31.36
CA THR A 173 -30.69 51.53 32.05
C THR A 173 -31.78 51.59 33.09
N PHE A 174 -32.41 50.44 33.34
CA PHE A 174 -33.42 50.28 34.37
C PHE A 174 -33.41 48.86 34.91
N TRP A 175 -33.93 48.69 36.12
CA TRP A 175 -34.03 47.38 36.77
C TRP A 175 -35.46 46.87 36.73
N MET A 176 -35.61 45.55 36.66
CA MET A 176 -36.88 44.83 36.74
C MET A 176 -36.71 43.56 37.56
N SER A 177 -37.78 43.09 38.18
CA SER A 177 -37.78 41.71 38.72
C SER A 177 -37.82 40.69 37.58
N LEU A 178 -37.24 39.51 37.79
CA LEU A 178 -37.26 38.43 36.78
C LEU A 178 -38.70 38.07 36.36
N ASP A 179 -39.63 38.09 37.31
CA ASP A 179 -41.04 37.79 37.05
C ASP A 179 -41.68 38.88 36.17
N GLU A 180 -41.30 40.14 36.34
CA GLU A 180 -41.70 41.23 35.44
C GLU A 180 -41.06 41.06 34.06
N VAL A 181 -39.82 40.59 33.95
CA VAL A 181 -39.20 40.33 32.65
C VAL A 181 -39.99 39.28 31.86
N PHE A 182 -40.38 38.16 32.48
CA PHE A 182 -41.21 37.15 31.82
C PHE A 182 -42.64 37.64 31.53
N PHE A 183 -43.15 38.57 32.32
CA PHE A 183 -44.46 39.16 32.07
C PHE A 183 -44.46 40.15 30.91
N TYR A 184 -43.46 41.04 30.85
CA TYR A 184 -43.45 42.18 29.93
C TYR A 184 -42.74 41.92 28.60
N PHE A 185 -41.78 40.99 28.53
CA PHE A 185 -41.13 40.64 27.26
C PHE A 185 -41.81 39.44 26.61
N THR A 186 -41.60 39.27 25.32
CA THR A 186 -42.22 38.19 24.53
C THR A 186 -41.20 37.12 24.17
N ASP A 187 -39.93 37.49 24.03
CA ASP A 187 -38.87 36.62 23.56
C ASP A 187 -37.56 36.94 24.29
N LEU A 188 -36.75 35.91 24.50
CA LEU A 188 -35.38 35.99 24.97
C LEU A 188 -34.47 35.37 23.91
N ILE A 189 -33.41 36.09 23.54
CA ILE A 189 -32.37 35.59 22.64
C ILE A 189 -31.08 35.49 23.45
N MET A 190 -30.48 34.30 23.44
CA MET A 190 -29.20 34.04 24.08
C MET A 190 -28.15 33.81 23.00
N THR A 191 -27.09 34.61 22.98
CA THR A 191 -25.96 34.47 22.07
C THR A 191 -24.71 34.21 22.91
N ALA A 192 -24.21 32.98 22.85
CA ALA A 192 -23.06 32.56 23.66
C ALA A 192 -21.88 32.19 22.76
N GLY A 193 -20.69 32.70 23.09
CA GLY A 193 -19.44 32.17 22.55
C GLY A 193 -19.18 30.78 23.14
N THR A 194 -18.95 29.79 22.28
CA THR A 194 -18.55 28.45 22.71
C THR A 194 -17.07 28.26 22.41
N LYS A 195 -16.34 27.58 23.29
CA LYS A 195 -14.88 27.41 23.14
C LYS A 195 -14.52 26.47 22.00
N HIS A 196 -15.34 25.45 21.76
CA HIS A 196 -15.09 24.44 20.75
C HIS A 196 -16.09 24.60 19.61
N THR A 197 -15.63 25.23 18.52
CA THR A 197 -16.43 25.48 17.32
C THR A 197 -15.70 24.99 16.09
N SER A 198 -16.42 24.37 15.17
CA SER A 198 -15.90 24.00 13.86
C SER A 198 -16.86 24.45 12.78
N TRP A 199 -16.31 24.98 11.69
CA TRP A 199 -17.05 25.47 10.53
C TRP A 199 -16.47 24.85 9.25
N VAL A 200 -17.33 24.45 8.33
CA VAL A 200 -16.93 23.94 7.01
C VAL A 200 -17.86 24.46 5.93
N SER A 201 -17.29 25.10 4.91
CA SER A 201 -18.02 25.57 3.74
C SER A 201 -18.04 24.48 2.67
N ALA A 202 -19.17 24.32 2.00
CA ALA A 202 -19.32 23.37 0.90
C ALA A 202 -20.39 23.81 -0.10
N ASP A 203 -20.47 23.08 -1.21
CA ASP A 203 -21.38 23.38 -2.30
C ASP A 203 -22.03 22.08 -2.82
N PHE A 204 -23.33 22.09 -3.12
CA PHE A 204 -24.04 20.93 -3.65
C PHE A 204 -23.69 20.61 -5.11
N ALA A 205 -23.05 21.52 -5.85
CA ALA A 205 -22.58 21.26 -7.21
C ALA A 205 -21.57 20.11 -7.27
N ASP A 206 -20.82 19.91 -6.18
CA ASP A 206 -19.86 18.83 -6.10
C ASP A 206 -20.53 17.48 -5.87
N CYS A 207 -21.81 17.40 -5.50
CA CYS A 207 -22.55 16.18 -5.15
C CYS A 207 -22.79 15.21 -6.34
N PRO A 208 -22.93 13.88 -6.11
CA PRO A 208 -23.22 12.93 -7.17
C PRO A 208 -24.63 13.18 -7.73
N LYS A 209 -24.83 12.95 -9.03
CA LYS A 209 -26.14 13.07 -9.70
C LYS A 209 -26.79 11.71 -9.97
N GLU A 210 -26.39 10.70 -9.20
CA GLU A 210 -26.90 9.33 -9.36
C GLU A 210 -28.32 9.26 -8.81
N CYS A 211 -29.23 8.56 -9.49
CA CYS A 211 -30.67 8.53 -9.17
C CYS A 211 -30.90 7.82 -7.82
N GLY A 212 -30.89 8.57 -6.71
CA GLY A 212 -31.03 8.05 -5.35
C GLY A 212 -32.02 8.86 -4.51
N THR A 213 -32.09 8.56 -3.20
CA THR A 213 -32.83 9.44 -2.27
C THR A 213 -32.04 10.75 -2.08
N PRO A 214 -32.70 11.88 -1.76
CA PRO A 214 -32.03 13.16 -1.55
C PRO A 214 -30.83 13.11 -0.60
N VAL A 215 -30.91 12.27 0.44
CA VAL A 215 -29.85 12.05 1.42
C VAL A 215 -28.61 11.36 0.78
N MET A 216 -28.79 10.39 -0.13
CA MET A 216 -27.64 9.71 -0.75
C MET A 216 -26.84 10.64 -1.66
N GLU A 217 -27.54 11.57 -2.31
CA GLU A 217 -26.95 12.59 -3.17
C GLU A 217 -26.45 13.82 -2.37
N GLY A 218 -26.44 13.74 -1.04
CA GLY A 218 -25.97 14.81 -0.17
C GLY A 218 -24.44 14.89 -0.04
N ALA A 219 -23.94 16.05 0.39
CA ALA A 219 -22.54 16.21 0.75
C ALA A 219 -22.29 15.65 2.15
N GLN A 220 -21.26 14.80 2.28
CA GLN A 220 -20.98 14.06 3.51
C GLN A 220 -19.76 14.62 4.26
N PHE A 221 -19.87 14.69 5.59
CA PHE A 221 -18.83 15.20 6.49
C PHE A 221 -18.70 14.26 7.69
N THR A 222 -17.50 14.15 8.24
CA THR A 222 -17.28 13.50 9.54
C THR A 222 -17.29 14.56 10.62
N LEU A 223 -18.12 14.38 11.65
CA LEU A 223 -18.02 15.06 12.92
C LEU A 223 -17.15 14.22 13.85
N ARG A 224 -15.97 14.73 14.20
CA ARG A 224 -15.06 14.11 15.17
C ARG A 224 -15.22 14.77 16.54
N LEU A 225 -15.36 13.94 17.56
CA LEU A 225 -15.47 14.34 18.96
C LEU A 225 -14.14 14.10 19.68
N GLY A 226 -13.69 15.09 20.44
CA GLY A 226 -12.54 14.98 21.33
C GLY A 226 -12.82 14.16 22.57
N ASP A 227 -11.89 14.22 23.53
CA ASP A 227 -12.07 13.58 24.83
C ASP A 227 -13.06 14.38 25.70
N PHE A 228 -13.88 13.65 26.45
CA PHE A 228 -14.83 14.22 27.40
C PHE A 228 -14.17 14.36 28.78
N PRO A 229 -14.60 15.35 29.58
CA PRO A 229 -14.26 15.42 30.99
C PRO A 229 -14.64 14.12 31.72
N PRO A 230 -13.83 13.63 32.68
CA PRO A 230 -13.98 12.30 33.27
C PRO A 230 -15.31 12.06 34.00
N ASP A 231 -16.03 13.13 34.37
CA ASP A 231 -17.30 13.06 35.11
C ASP A 231 -18.55 13.14 34.21
N LEU A 232 -18.38 13.28 32.88
CA LEU A 232 -19.48 13.56 31.95
C LEU A 232 -19.73 12.42 30.96
N ASN A 233 -20.82 11.67 31.18
CA ASN A 233 -21.22 10.55 30.29
C ASN A 233 -22.12 10.98 29.12
N LYS A 234 -22.65 12.22 29.15
CA LYS A 234 -23.56 12.76 28.13
C LYS A 234 -23.21 14.20 27.83
N THR A 235 -23.15 14.55 26.54
CA THR A 235 -23.04 15.95 26.13
C THR A 235 -24.10 16.30 25.10
N GLN A 236 -24.43 17.59 25.02
CA GLN A 236 -25.23 18.14 23.93
C GLN A 236 -24.29 18.87 22.97
N ILE A 237 -24.41 18.57 21.68
CA ILE A 237 -23.70 19.27 20.60
C ILE A 237 -24.74 20.00 19.76
N SER A 238 -24.51 21.27 19.50
CA SER A 238 -25.33 22.04 18.56
C SER A 238 -24.71 21.91 17.17
N LEU A 239 -25.52 21.57 16.18
CA LEU A 239 -25.16 21.52 14.76
C LEU A 239 -25.94 22.60 14.03
N GLY A 240 -25.31 23.30 13.11
CA GLY A 240 -25.94 24.35 12.31
C GLY A 240 -25.74 24.11 10.84
N LEU A 241 -26.82 24.25 10.06
CA LEU A 241 -26.78 24.26 8.60
C LEU A 241 -27.22 25.64 8.12
N HIS A 242 -26.33 26.34 7.43
CA HIS A 242 -26.49 27.75 7.08
C HIS A 242 -26.42 27.94 5.57
N GLN A 243 -27.37 28.69 5.01
CA GLN A 243 -27.34 29.17 3.62
C GLN A 243 -27.14 30.69 3.57
N PRO A 244 -26.58 31.22 2.47
CA PRO A 244 -26.39 32.67 2.28
C PRO A 244 -27.70 33.43 2.44
N ASP A 245 -27.63 34.59 3.12
CA ASP A 245 -28.79 35.46 3.32
C ASP A 245 -29.42 35.86 1.98
N ALA A 246 -30.73 35.61 1.83
CA ALA A 246 -31.47 35.95 0.62
C ALA A 246 -31.43 37.45 0.32
N ARG A 247 -31.34 38.31 1.35
CA ARG A 247 -31.29 39.77 1.25
C ARG A 247 -30.04 40.26 0.50
N ALA A 248 -28.92 39.53 0.60
CA ALA A 248 -27.67 39.87 -0.09
C ALA A 248 -27.76 39.73 -1.63
N ARG A 249 -28.80 39.04 -2.13
CA ARG A 249 -29.02 38.74 -3.56
C ARG A 249 -30.18 39.55 -4.18
N VAL A 250 -30.79 40.46 -3.43
CA VAL A 250 -31.92 41.26 -3.90
C VAL A 250 -31.48 42.21 -5.02
N ILE A 251 -32.30 42.28 -6.09
CA ILE A 251 -32.09 43.18 -7.22
C ILE A 251 -32.65 44.56 -6.84
N ARG A 252 -32.02 45.66 -7.30
CA ARG A 252 -32.44 47.05 -7.07
C ARG A 252 -33.73 47.45 -7.82
N GLN A 253 -34.74 46.59 -7.84
CA GLN A 253 -36.07 46.87 -8.37
C GLN A 253 -37.00 47.27 -7.23
N LYS A 254 -37.93 48.17 -7.53
CA LYS A 254 -38.96 48.61 -6.56
C LYS A 254 -39.81 47.39 -6.15
N ASN A 255 -39.98 47.19 -4.85
CA ASN A 255 -40.71 46.07 -4.24
C ASN A 255 -40.09 44.68 -4.46
N ALA A 256 -38.78 44.59 -4.70
CA ALA A 256 -38.10 43.29 -4.78
C ALA A 256 -38.14 42.58 -3.41
N LEU A 257 -38.48 41.29 -3.42
CA LEU A 257 -38.51 40.44 -2.22
C LEU A 257 -37.32 39.48 -2.21
N ALA A 258 -36.75 39.26 -1.03
CA ALA A 258 -35.79 38.20 -0.76
C ALA A 258 -36.54 36.97 -0.26
N ALA A 259 -36.33 35.83 -0.95
CA ALA A 259 -36.87 34.53 -0.57
C ALA A 259 -35.85 33.43 -0.80
N TYR A 260 -35.88 32.40 0.03
CA TYR A 260 -35.02 31.23 -0.09
C TYR A 260 -35.62 30.25 -1.11
N ARG A 261 -34.91 30.01 -2.21
CA ARG A 261 -35.42 29.17 -3.32
C ARG A 261 -35.18 27.68 -3.11
N THR A 262 -34.15 27.33 -2.36
CA THR A 262 -33.69 25.95 -2.16
C THR A 262 -33.94 25.56 -0.71
N ALA A 263 -34.65 24.45 -0.49
CA ALA A 263 -34.81 23.86 0.83
C ALA A 263 -33.64 22.90 1.10
N ILE A 264 -32.97 23.06 2.24
CA ILE A 264 -31.80 22.25 2.63
C ILE A 264 -32.06 21.57 3.97
N GLY A 265 -31.66 20.30 4.08
CA GLY A 265 -31.79 19.46 5.27
C GLY A 265 -30.45 18.87 5.70
N LEU A 266 -30.42 18.29 6.90
CA LEU A 266 -29.23 17.67 7.48
C LEU A 266 -29.59 16.34 8.13
N ALA A 267 -28.94 15.25 7.72
CA ALA A 267 -29.04 13.95 8.38
C ALA A 267 -27.76 13.65 9.16
N VAL A 268 -27.92 13.12 10.38
CA VAL A 268 -26.86 12.62 11.24
C VAL A 268 -26.95 11.10 11.26
N VAL A 269 -25.89 10.43 10.81
CA VAL A 269 -25.82 8.98 10.67
C VAL A 269 -24.67 8.44 11.52
N ALA A 270 -24.92 7.33 12.23
CA ALA A 270 -23.91 6.62 13.01
C ALA A 270 -23.66 5.23 12.43
N THR A 271 -22.52 5.05 11.76
CA THR A 271 -22.06 3.76 11.24
C THR A 271 -20.87 3.21 12.03
N GLU A 272 -20.39 2.03 11.65
CA GLU A 272 -19.17 1.42 12.23
C GLU A 272 -17.89 2.17 11.83
N ASP A 273 -17.82 2.69 10.60
CA ASP A 273 -16.75 3.57 10.12
C ASP A 273 -17.33 4.87 9.52
N ASN A 274 -17.32 5.94 10.31
CA ASN A 274 -17.82 7.26 9.94
C ASN A 274 -16.77 8.11 9.18
N THR A 275 -15.77 7.49 8.55
CA THR A 275 -14.72 8.17 7.75
C THR A 275 -14.81 7.92 6.25
N VAL A 276 -15.69 7.00 5.85
CA VAL A 276 -15.90 6.54 4.48
C VAL A 276 -17.15 7.18 3.91
N TRP A 277 -17.15 7.42 2.60
CA TRP A 277 -18.33 7.89 1.89
C TRP A 277 -19.41 6.80 1.95
N LEU A 278 -20.55 7.11 2.58
CA LEU A 278 -21.66 6.19 2.69
C LEU A 278 -22.37 6.07 1.33
N LYS A 279 -22.40 4.86 0.78
CA LYS A 279 -23.11 4.54 -0.48
C LYS A 279 -24.57 4.19 -0.24
N GLU A 280 -24.88 3.66 0.95
CA GLU A 280 -26.22 3.32 1.39
C GLU A 280 -26.40 3.76 2.85
N VAL A 281 -27.56 4.32 3.20
CA VAL A 281 -27.92 4.66 4.58
C VAL A 281 -29.19 3.89 4.94
N ARG A 282 -29.09 3.08 5.99
CA ARG A 282 -30.24 2.37 6.57
C ARG A 282 -30.95 3.31 7.53
N GLU A 283 -32.28 3.28 7.57
CA GLU A 283 -33.07 4.13 8.48
C GLU A 283 -32.67 3.93 9.96
N ALA A 284 -32.29 2.70 10.35
CA ALA A 284 -31.83 2.38 11.70
C ALA A 284 -30.52 3.07 12.11
N ASP A 285 -29.70 3.52 11.15
CA ASP A 285 -28.42 4.19 11.43
C ASP A 285 -28.58 5.72 11.52
N VAL A 286 -29.76 6.27 11.19
CA VAL A 286 -30.05 7.72 11.28
C VAL A 286 -30.36 8.09 12.72
N VAL A 287 -29.47 8.85 13.34
CA VAL A 287 -29.62 9.32 14.73
C VAL A 287 -30.56 10.52 14.81
N LYS A 288 -30.46 11.42 13.83
CA LYS A 288 -31.25 12.66 13.79
C LYS A 288 -31.36 13.15 12.36
N CYS A 289 -32.55 13.56 11.94
CA CYS A 289 -32.77 14.21 10.66
C CYS A 289 -33.41 15.59 10.89
N LEU A 290 -32.90 16.60 10.20
CA LEU A 290 -33.50 17.91 10.03
C LEU A 290 -34.21 17.93 8.69
N GLU A 291 -35.52 18.14 8.74
CA GLU A 291 -36.34 18.30 7.54
C GLU A 291 -35.87 19.52 6.73
N PRO A 292 -35.91 19.45 5.39
CA PRO A 292 -35.51 20.57 4.56
C PRO A 292 -36.34 21.84 4.83
N CYS A 293 -35.68 22.96 5.12
CA CYS A 293 -36.34 24.26 5.28
C CYS A 293 -35.86 25.28 4.24
N LYS A 294 -36.69 26.28 3.96
CA LYS A 294 -36.34 27.50 3.21
C LYS A 294 -35.96 28.63 4.17
N CYS A 295 -34.94 28.42 4.99
CA CYS A 295 -34.55 29.34 6.05
C CYS A 295 -33.02 29.49 6.13
N ARG A 296 -32.52 30.66 6.56
CA ARG A 296 -31.08 30.96 6.53
C ARG A 296 -30.26 29.99 7.36
N ASP A 297 -30.68 29.80 8.61
CA ASP A 297 -29.97 29.05 9.63
C ASP A 297 -30.89 27.98 10.21
N VAL A 298 -30.46 26.73 10.17
CA VAL A 298 -31.14 25.60 10.84
C VAL A 298 -30.24 25.08 11.94
N MET A 299 -30.73 25.14 13.17
CA MET A 299 -30.00 24.67 14.34
C MET A 299 -30.60 23.34 14.83
N CYS A 300 -29.74 22.39 15.14
CA CYS A 300 -30.11 21.07 15.67
C CYS A 300 -29.30 20.76 16.92
N SER A 301 -29.96 20.39 18.00
CA SER A 301 -29.28 19.83 19.16
C SER A 301 -29.19 18.31 19.05
N LEU A 302 -27.98 17.78 19.17
CA LEU A 302 -27.67 16.37 19.19
C LEU A 302 -27.23 15.96 20.59
N ASN A 303 -28.01 15.07 21.23
CA ASN A 303 -27.63 14.48 22.52
C ASN A 303 -26.73 13.27 22.25
N ILE A 304 -25.49 13.34 22.71
CA ILE A 304 -24.49 12.29 22.52
C ILE A 304 -24.31 11.54 23.83
N ASP A 305 -24.59 10.26 23.78
CA ASP A 305 -24.28 9.27 24.82
C ASP A 305 -23.14 8.38 24.30
N MET A 306 -22.15 8.07 25.14
CA MET A 306 -21.00 7.26 24.75
C MET A 306 -21.41 5.84 24.30
N ASP A 307 -22.55 5.34 24.77
CA ASP A 307 -23.11 4.05 24.35
C ASP A 307 -23.70 4.09 22.93
N ASN A 308 -24.12 5.28 22.43
CA ASN A 308 -24.74 5.44 21.10
C ASN A 308 -23.71 5.67 19.98
N VAL A 309 -22.53 6.21 20.29
CA VAL A 309 -21.46 6.44 19.31
C VAL A 309 -20.53 5.23 19.33
N LYS A 310 -20.98 4.10 18.74
CA LYS A 310 -20.29 2.78 18.61
C LYS A 310 -18.75 2.83 18.57
N GLY A 311 -18.10 3.10 19.71
CA GLY A 311 -16.64 3.16 19.90
C GLY A 311 -15.83 4.23 19.13
N SER A 312 -16.32 4.83 18.05
CA SER A 312 -15.47 5.58 17.10
C SER A 312 -15.31 7.09 17.36
N LYS A 313 -16.02 7.67 18.34
CA LYS A 313 -16.08 9.12 18.62
C LYS A 313 -16.32 9.98 17.36
N ARG A 314 -17.00 9.41 16.36
CA ARG A 314 -17.24 10.03 15.05
C ARG A 314 -18.67 9.76 14.61
N LEU A 315 -19.23 10.71 13.86
CA LEU A 315 -20.54 10.61 13.23
C LEU A 315 -20.46 11.15 11.80
N THR A 316 -21.30 10.65 10.91
CA THR A 316 -21.41 11.17 9.54
C THR A 316 -22.56 12.17 9.47
N LEU A 317 -22.30 13.36 8.96
CA LEU A 317 -23.26 14.42 8.69
C LEU A 317 -23.48 14.50 7.19
N ILE A 318 -24.73 14.46 6.75
CA ILE A 318 -25.10 14.50 5.34
C ILE A 318 -26.01 15.70 5.12
N ALA A 319 -25.49 16.75 4.49
CA ALA A 319 -26.29 17.89 4.06
C ALA A 319 -26.90 17.56 2.69
N PHE A 320 -28.20 17.81 2.51
CA PHE A 320 -28.91 17.49 1.26
C PHE A 320 -29.95 18.55 0.89
N ARG A 321 -30.38 18.52 -0.38
CA ARG A 321 -31.45 19.39 -0.93
C ARG A 321 -32.73 18.60 -1.08
N GLU A 322 -33.88 19.20 -0.80
CA GLU A 322 -35.18 18.56 -1.03
C GLU A 322 -35.41 18.24 -2.52
N ASP A 323 -35.15 19.24 -3.39
CA ASP A 323 -35.23 19.11 -4.85
C ASP A 323 -33.83 19.24 -5.48
N GLN A 324 -33.39 18.18 -6.15
CA GLN A 324 -32.08 18.15 -6.82
C GLN A 324 -31.99 19.06 -8.05
N LYS A 325 -33.15 19.42 -8.64
CA LYS A 325 -33.23 20.38 -9.76
C LYS A 325 -33.24 21.83 -9.27
N ALA A 326 -33.38 22.07 -7.97
CA ALA A 326 -33.32 23.41 -7.42
C ALA A 326 -31.96 24.07 -7.70
N ALA A 327 -31.95 25.40 -7.72
CA ALA A 327 -30.74 26.17 -7.93
C ALA A 327 -29.67 25.76 -6.93
N ASN A 328 -28.44 25.63 -7.43
CA ASN A 328 -27.31 25.34 -6.57
C ASN A 328 -27.08 26.49 -5.56
N VAL A 329 -26.84 26.13 -4.30
CA VAL A 329 -26.65 27.07 -3.19
C VAL A 329 -25.47 26.58 -2.36
N PRO A 330 -24.41 27.38 -2.18
CA PRO A 330 -23.35 27.03 -1.23
C PRO A 330 -23.93 27.07 0.18
N PHE A 331 -23.41 26.23 1.07
CA PHE A 331 -23.84 26.19 2.46
C PHE A 331 -22.64 26.11 3.40
N LEU A 332 -22.89 26.44 4.65
CA LEU A 332 -21.92 26.40 5.72
C LEU A 332 -22.48 25.46 6.80
N LEU A 333 -21.69 24.46 7.19
CA LEU A 333 -22.02 23.53 8.26
C LEU A 333 -21.16 23.88 9.48
N SER A 334 -21.78 23.84 10.65
CA SER A 334 -21.17 24.24 11.91
C SER A 334 -21.48 23.25 13.02
N ALA A 335 -20.55 23.15 13.97
CA ALA A 335 -20.70 22.35 15.17
C ALA A 335 -20.14 23.13 16.36
N TRP A 336 -20.88 23.13 17.47
CA TRP A 336 -20.53 23.82 18.70
C TRP A 336 -20.70 22.89 19.90
N SER A 337 -19.73 22.91 20.80
CA SER A 337 -19.74 22.14 22.05
C SER A 337 -19.11 22.93 23.19
N ASP A 338 -19.72 22.85 24.37
CA ASP A 338 -19.18 23.44 25.60
C ASP A 338 -18.19 22.52 26.32
N ASN A 339 -18.28 21.21 26.07
CA ASN A 339 -17.64 20.19 26.90
C ASN A 339 -16.56 19.38 26.18
N CYS A 340 -16.49 19.43 24.84
CA CYS A 340 -15.49 18.66 24.09
C CYS A 340 -15.09 19.36 22.79
N GLU A 341 -13.89 19.07 22.31
CA GLU A 341 -13.47 19.52 20.98
C GLU A 341 -14.35 18.88 19.89
N VAL A 342 -14.77 19.70 18.93
CA VAL A 342 -15.51 19.26 17.74
C VAL A 342 -14.73 19.66 16.51
N ALA A 343 -14.66 18.75 15.53
CA ALA A 343 -14.04 19.01 14.24
C ALA A 343 -14.90 18.44 13.12
N LEU A 344 -15.22 19.29 12.14
CA LEU A 344 -15.92 18.92 10.91
C LEU A 344 -14.91 18.77 9.78
N THR A 345 -14.91 17.61 9.13
CA THR A 345 -14.04 17.35 7.97
C THR A 345 -14.87 16.78 6.83
N PRO A 346 -14.79 17.33 5.60
CA PRO A 346 -15.43 16.73 4.43
C PRO A 346 -14.96 15.29 4.22
N ILE A 347 -15.89 14.39 3.92
CA ILE A 347 -15.54 13.01 3.54
C ILE A 347 -15.12 13.04 2.07
N THR A 348 -13.86 12.72 1.82
CA THR A 348 -13.35 12.58 0.46
C THR A 348 -13.98 11.37 -0.21
N ARG A 349 -14.35 11.54 -1.48
CA ARG A 349 -14.90 10.45 -2.29
C ARG A 349 -13.88 9.36 -2.54
N ASP A 350 -14.42 8.19 -2.86
CA ASP A 350 -13.65 7.10 -3.43
C ASP A 350 -12.95 7.58 -4.71
N ILE A 351 -11.62 7.58 -4.69
CA ILE A 351 -10.79 7.81 -5.86
C ILE A 351 -10.49 6.46 -6.48
N LYS A 352 -10.84 6.32 -7.74
CA LYS A 352 -10.50 5.14 -8.54
C LYS A 352 -9.12 5.33 -9.17
N THR A 353 -8.18 4.48 -8.78
CA THR A 353 -6.85 4.39 -9.42
C THR A 353 -6.79 3.12 -10.26
N THR A 354 -6.66 3.26 -11.57
CA THR A 354 -6.63 2.13 -12.50
C THR A 354 -5.21 1.85 -12.98
N VAL A 355 -4.79 0.59 -12.92
CA VAL A 355 -3.55 0.10 -13.52
C VAL A 355 -3.89 -0.97 -14.55
N SER A 356 -3.28 -0.91 -15.73
CA SER A 356 -3.42 -1.93 -16.75
C SER A 356 -2.26 -2.92 -16.69
N GLY A 357 -2.54 -4.18 -17.00
CA GLY A 357 -1.56 -5.24 -17.15
C GLY A 357 -1.87 -6.14 -18.34
N GLU A 358 -0.93 -7.04 -18.64
CA GLU A 358 -1.09 -8.06 -19.67
C GLU A 358 -0.59 -9.39 -19.15
N TRP A 359 -1.34 -10.46 -19.43
CA TRP A 359 -0.92 -11.79 -19.09
C TRP A 359 0.19 -12.26 -20.04
N PRO A 360 1.26 -12.87 -19.52
CA PRO A 360 2.35 -13.35 -20.36
C PRO A 360 1.88 -14.49 -21.26
N ILE A 361 2.33 -14.45 -22.53
CA ILE A 361 2.04 -15.47 -23.55
C ILE A 361 3.21 -16.47 -23.65
N GLY A 362 4.45 -15.99 -23.47
CA GLY A 362 5.66 -16.79 -23.67
C GLY A 362 6.03 -17.72 -22.51
N TYR A 363 5.32 -17.66 -21.39
CA TYR A 363 5.60 -18.49 -20.22
C TYR A 363 4.35 -18.64 -19.34
N PRO A 364 4.28 -19.72 -18.54
CA PRO A 364 3.07 -20.00 -17.78
C PRO A 364 2.96 -19.16 -16.50
N VAL A 365 1.73 -18.89 -16.09
CA VAL A 365 1.34 -18.32 -14.79
C VAL A 365 0.47 -19.33 -14.04
N GLY A 366 0.19 -19.07 -12.76
CA GLY A 366 -0.68 -19.97 -12.00
C GLY A 366 -1.18 -19.40 -10.68
N PRO A 367 -2.13 -20.10 -10.05
CA PRO A 367 -2.63 -19.75 -8.72
C PRO A 367 -1.56 -20.00 -7.65
N PRO A 368 -1.75 -19.53 -6.41
CA PRO A 368 -0.79 -19.74 -5.31
C PRO A 368 -0.30 -21.16 -5.04
N SER A 369 -1.08 -22.18 -5.41
CA SER A 369 -0.68 -23.58 -5.32
C SER A 369 0.28 -24.05 -6.42
N SER A 370 0.47 -23.24 -7.46
CA SER A 370 1.31 -23.52 -8.62
C SER A 370 2.69 -22.89 -8.48
N SER A 371 3.73 -23.58 -8.95
CA SER A 371 5.09 -23.02 -8.97
C SER A 371 5.24 -21.83 -9.93
N PHE A 372 4.28 -21.65 -10.85
CA PHE A 372 4.18 -20.52 -11.78
C PHE A 372 3.59 -19.25 -11.16
N TRP A 373 3.15 -19.27 -9.89
CA TRP A 373 2.61 -18.07 -9.23
C TRP A 373 3.60 -16.89 -9.21
N ARG A 374 4.89 -17.18 -9.07
CA ARG A 374 5.98 -16.18 -9.08
C ARG A 374 6.12 -15.41 -10.40
N ASP A 375 5.62 -16.02 -11.47
CA ASP A 375 5.67 -15.49 -12.83
C ASP A 375 4.43 -14.64 -13.15
N CYS A 376 3.44 -14.62 -12.26
CA CYS A 376 2.35 -13.67 -12.34
C CYS A 376 2.87 -12.22 -12.24
N PRO A 377 2.29 -11.27 -12.99
CA PRO A 377 2.57 -9.85 -12.80
C PRO A 377 2.33 -9.43 -11.34
N GLN A 378 3.18 -8.58 -10.77
CA GLN A 378 3.04 -8.10 -9.40
C GLN A 378 3.09 -6.56 -9.37
N TYR A 379 2.28 -5.95 -8.51
CA TYR A 379 2.07 -4.51 -8.46
C TYR A 379 2.21 -3.98 -7.04
N PHE A 380 2.79 -2.80 -6.86
CA PHE A 380 2.85 -2.15 -5.56
C PHE A 380 1.66 -1.23 -5.32
N VAL A 381 1.03 -1.40 -4.15
CA VAL A 381 0.02 -0.50 -3.60
C VAL A 381 0.63 0.27 -2.43
N PHE A 382 0.55 1.60 -2.49
CA PHE A 382 1.04 2.52 -1.46
C PHE A 382 -0.13 3.35 -0.88
N PRO A 383 -0.81 2.87 0.18
CA PRO A 383 -1.87 3.63 0.85
C PRO A 383 -1.30 4.82 1.62
N SER A 384 -1.76 6.05 1.35
CA SER A 384 -1.28 7.23 2.10
C SER A 384 -1.59 7.13 3.61
N GLU A 385 -2.80 6.69 3.93
CA GLU A 385 -3.34 6.50 5.27
C GLU A 385 -4.09 5.16 5.35
N SER A 386 -4.36 4.70 6.56
CA SER A 386 -5.10 3.47 6.81
C SER A 386 -6.54 3.60 6.34
N THR A 387 -6.95 2.81 5.36
CA THR A 387 -8.31 2.83 4.80
C THR A 387 -8.73 1.49 4.19
N GLU A 388 -10.02 1.36 3.92
CA GLU A 388 -10.61 0.26 3.18
C GLU A 388 -10.42 0.44 1.68
N PHE A 389 -9.92 -0.61 1.02
CA PHE A 389 -9.75 -0.68 -0.42
C PHE A 389 -10.72 -1.70 -1.00
N LEU A 390 -11.44 -1.30 -2.03
CA LEU A 390 -12.10 -2.21 -2.96
C LEU A 390 -11.18 -2.38 -4.17
N PHE A 391 -10.68 -3.61 -4.37
CA PHE A 391 -9.96 -3.98 -5.57
C PHE A 391 -10.88 -4.68 -6.55
N VAL A 392 -10.88 -4.24 -7.80
CA VAL A 392 -11.61 -4.88 -8.90
C VAL A 392 -10.63 -5.27 -10.00
N LEU A 393 -10.47 -6.57 -10.23
CA LEU A 393 -9.71 -7.10 -11.36
C LEU A 393 -10.68 -7.38 -12.51
N ARG A 394 -10.43 -6.76 -13.67
CA ARG A 394 -11.23 -6.88 -14.90
C ARG A 394 -10.36 -7.45 -16.00
N GLN A 395 -10.85 -8.43 -16.74
CA GLN A 395 -10.17 -8.94 -17.93
C GLN A 395 -10.81 -8.42 -19.21
N ASP A 396 -10.00 -8.28 -20.26
CA ASP A 396 -10.51 -8.02 -21.60
C ASP A 396 -11.21 -9.26 -22.15
N LEU A 397 -12.39 -9.06 -22.75
CA LEU A 397 -13.20 -10.15 -23.31
C LEU A 397 -13.49 -9.88 -24.79
N PRO A 398 -12.71 -10.47 -25.71
CA PRO A 398 -13.02 -10.43 -27.13
C PRO A 398 -14.40 -11.04 -27.41
N VAL A 399 -15.08 -10.55 -28.44
CA VAL A 399 -16.42 -11.01 -28.83
C VAL A 399 -16.37 -12.50 -29.18
N GLY A 400 -17.00 -13.34 -28.35
CA GLY A 400 -17.14 -14.79 -28.57
C GLY A 400 -16.22 -15.68 -27.72
N GLU A 401 -15.30 -15.12 -26.92
CA GLU A 401 -14.47 -15.89 -25.98
C GLU A 401 -15.13 -16.02 -24.60
N LEU A 402 -14.94 -17.17 -23.93
CA LEU A 402 -15.39 -17.38 -22.55
C LEU A 402 -14.44 -16.67 -21.57
N PRO A 403 -14.94 -16.16 -20.44
CA PRO A 403 -14.10 -15.53 -19.43
C PRO A 403 -13.15 -16.53 -18.78
N LYS A 404 -11.87 -16.16 -18.72
CA LYS A 404 -10.82 -16.98 -18.10
C LYS A 404 -10.99 -16.95 -16.57
N PRO A 405 -10.67 -18.02 -15.82
CA PRO A 405 -10.79 -17.99 -14.37
C PRO A 405 -9.67 -17.14 -13.75
N ILE A 406 -10.01 -15.94 -13.32
CA ILE A 406 -9.09 -14.95 -12.74
C ILE A 406 -9.35 -14.76 -11.26
N GLY A 407 -8.28 -14.59 -10.48
CA GLY A 407 -8.31 -14.29 -9.06
C GLY A 407 -7.14 -13.37 -8.69
N PHE A 408 -7.07 -12.94 -7.44
CA PHE A 408 -5.93 -12.13 -6.99
C PHE A 408 -5.65 -12.30 -5.50
N THR A 409 -4.43 -11.92 -5.14
CA THR A 409 -3.96 -11.91 -3.76
C THR A 409 -3.34 -10.57 -3.43
N VAL A 410 -3.52 -10.12 -2.18
CA VAL A 410 -2.86 -8.93 -1.66
C VAL A 410 -2.00 -9.35 -0.48
N HIS A 411 -0.73 -8.96 -0.51
CA HIS A 411 0.29 -9.38 0.43
C HIS A 411 0.88 -8.19 1.19
N ARG A 412 1.12 -8.38 2.49
CA ARG A 412 1.90 -7.45 3.33
C ARG A 412 3.37 -7.78 3.14
N GLU A 413 4.06 -6.83 2.52
CA GLU A 413 5.47 -6.96 2.16
C GLU A 413 6.41 -6.42 3.24
N MET A 414 7.62 -7.00 3.34
CA MET A 414 8.70 -6.58 4.24
C MET A 414 9.94 -6.08 3.48
N THR A 415 9.97 -6.17 2.15
CA THR A 415 11.08 -5.83 1.26
C THR A 415 10.57 -5.18 -0.04
N CYS A 416 11.26 -4.21 -0.61
CA CYS A 416 10.78 -3.55 -1.84
C CYS A 416 11.05 -4.35 -3.14
N ARG A 417 10.66 -5.64 -3.19
CA ARG A 417 10.84 -6.55 -4.35
C ARG A 417 9.62 -7.44 -4.55
N SER A 418 9.47 -8.03 -5.73
CA SER A 418 8.41 -9.03 -5.96
C SER A 418 8.67 -10.33 -5.18
N TYR A 419 7.60 -11.04 -4.86
CA TYR A 419 7.68 -12.37 -4.27
C TYR A 419 8.11 -13.41 -5.29
N LEU A 420 9.11 -14.20 -4.94
CA LEU A 420 9.46 -15.42 -5.68
C LEU A 420 8.68 -16.62 -5.17
N GLU A 421 8.31 -16.66 -3.89
CA GLU A 421 7.62 -17.79 -3.30
C GLU A 421 6.34 -17.34 -2.61
N TYR A 422 5.29 -18.15 -2.73
CA TYR A 422 4.04 -17.87 -2.07
C TYR A 422 4.15 -18.17 -0.58
N ASN A 423 3.91 -17.15 0.26
CA ASN A 423 3.82 -17.31 1.71
C ASN A 423 2.41 -16.94 2.21
N PRO A 424 1.62 -17.89 2.73
CA PRO A 424 0.26 -17.64 3.20
C PRO A 424 0.20 -16.64 4.37
N ASP A 425 1.23 -16.57 5.23
CA ASP A 425 1.25 -15.67 6.39
C ASP A 425 1.27 -14.19 5.98
N THR A 426 1.73 -13.91 4.76
CA THR A 426 1.80 -12.54 4.21
C THR A 426 0.48 -12.10 3.60
N VAL A 427 -0.51 -12.98 3.41
CA VAL A 427 -1.75 -12.62 2.73
C VAL A 427 -2.64 -11.77 3.65
N VAL A 428 -3.19 -10.68 3.10
CA VAL A 428 -4.25 -9.88 3.73
C VAL A 428 -5.60 -10.04 3.03
N LEU A 429 -5.60 -10.38 1.74
CA LEU A 429 -6.80 -10.64 0.95
C LEU A 429 -6.51 -11.73 -0.07
N TYR A 430 -7.41 -12.70 -0.17
CA TYR A 430 -7.39 -13.77 -1.16
C TYR A 430 -8.74 -13.84 -1.83
N VAL A 431 -8.78 -13.56 -3.14
CA VAL A 431 -9.99 -13.70 -3.97
C VAL A 431 -9.79 -14.92 -4.86
N GLN A 432 -10.69 -15.90 -4.73
CA GLN A 432 -10.65 -17.14 -5.49
C GLN A 432 -10.78 -16.88 -7.00
N ALA A 433 -10.14 -17.75 -7.79
CA ALA A 433 -10.27 -17.66 -9.24
C ALA A 433 -11.69 -18.06 -9.69
N VAL A 434 -12.35 -17.17 -10.44
CA VAL A 434 -13.69 -17.37 -10.98
C VAL A 434 -13.70 -16.99 -12.46
N ALA A 435 -14.37 -17.79 -13.29
CA ALA A 435 -14.59 -17.49 -14.71
C ALA A 435 -15.62 -16.36 -14.86
N SER A 436 -15.18 -15.12 -14.66
CA SER A 436 -16.02 -13.91 -14.70
C SER A 436 -15.30 -12.76 -15.39
N ALA A 437 -16.04 -11.84 -16.00
CA ALA A 437 -15.48 -10.62 -16.60
C ALA A 437 -14.75 -9.74 -15.57
N CYS A 438 -15.22 -9.77 -14.32
CA CYS A 438 -14.59 -9.10 -13.19
C CYS A 438 -14.69 -9.93 -11.92
N VAL A 439 -13.70 -9.75 -11.04
CA VAL A 439 -13.70 -10.24 -9.66
C VAL A 439 -13.31 -9.10 -8.74
N GLU A 440 -13.91 -9.05 -7.56
CA GLU A 440 -13.69 -7.98 -6.59
C GLU A 440 -13.43 -8.50 -5.19
N GLY A 441 -12.77 -7.68 -4.38
CA GLY A 441 -12.48 -8.00 -2.99
C GLY A 441 -12.15 -6.75 -2.19
N THR A 442 -12.63 -6.73 -0.96
CA THR A 442 -12.50 -5.58 -0.06
C THR A 442 -11.56 -5.92 1.08
N VAL A 443 -10.63 -5.02 1.41
CA VAL A 443 -9.68 -5.20 2.51
C VAL A 443 -9.26 -3.87 3.11
N ARG A 444 -9.09 -3.84 4.43
CA ARG A 444 -8.51 -2.69 5.13
C ARG A 444 -6.97 -2.77 5.10
N LEU A 445 -6.35 -1.76 4.49
CA LEU A 445 -4.90 -1.64 4.41
C LEU A 445 -4.40 -0.53 5.35
N LEU A 446 -3.23 -0.74 5.96
CA LEU A 446 -2.58 0.25 6.82
C LEU A 446 -1.78 1.26 5.98
N GLY A 447 -1.77 2.52 6.42
CA GLY A 447 -1.07 3.61 5.75
C GLY A 447 0.46 3.48 5.78
N MET A 448 1.14 4.15 4.85
CA MET A 448 2.61 4.09 4.73
C MET A 448 3.35 4.49 6.03
N LYS A 449 2.83 5.45 6.80
CA LYS A 449 3.43 5.86 8.09
C LYS A 449 3.40 4.73 9.12
N GLU A 450 2.28 4.04 9.25
CA GLU A 450 2.11 2.91 10.18
C GLU A 450 2.97 1.72 9.74
N ARG A 451 3.17 1.56 8.42
CA ARG A 451 4.00 0.49 7.84
C ARG A 451 5.47 0.86 7.64
N ARG A 452 5.96 1.96 8.23
CA ARG A 452 7.36 2.42 8.12
C ARG A 452 7.85 2.51 6.66
N GLY A 453 6.97 2.89 5.75
CA GLY A 453 7.29 3.04 4.34
C GLY A 453 7.17 1.77 3.48
N MET A 454 6.65 0.66 4.02
CA MET A 454 6.52 -0.60 3.26
C MET A 454 5.22 -0.69 2.45
N PRO A 455 5.27 -1.01 1.14
CA PRO A 455 4.08 -1.19 0.32
C PRO A 455 3.34 -2.51 0.59
N TYR A 456 2.19 -2.67 -0.06
CA TYR A 456 1.56 -3.97 -0.28
C TYR A 456 1.83 -4.44 -1.71
N ILE A 457 1.81 -5.75 -1.91
CA ILE A 457 1.94 -6.35 -3.26
C ILE A 457 0.60 -6.93 -3.66
N PHE A 458 0.09 -6.50 -4.80
CA PHE A 458 -1.09 -7.05 -5.46
C PHE A 458 -0.63 -8.00 -6.57
N VAL A 459 -1.05 -9.26 -6.51
CA VAL A 459 -0.71 -10.30 -7.50
C VAL A 459 -1.99 -10.85 -8.11
N PRO A 460 -2.37 -10.44 -9.34
CA PRO A 460 -3.39 -11.13 -10.11
C PRO A 460 -2.86 -12.48 -10.58
N PHE A 461 -3.70 -13.50 -10.55
CA PHE A 461 -3.37 -14.82 -11.08
C PHE A 461 -4.52 -15.40 -11.90
N CYS A 462 -4.19 -16.37 -12.75
CA CYS A 462 -5.15 -17.14 -13.53
C CYS A 462 -4.89 -18.64 -13.33
N THR A 463 -5.93 -19.46 -13.40
CA THR A 463 -5.76 -20.93 -13.34
C THR A 463 -5.33 -21.54 -14.67
N GLU A 464 -5.58 -20.83 -15.78
CA GLU A 464 -5.04 -21.21 -17.08
C GLU A 464 -3.55 -20.84 -17.15
N ALA A 465 -2.75 -21.77 -17.65
CA ALA A 465 -1.29 -21.65 -17.64
C ALA A 465 -0.81 -20.50 -18.52
N THR A 466 -1.33 -20.34 -19.73
CA THR A 466 -0.94 -19.27 -20.67
C THR A 466 -2.19 -18.50 -21.12
N PRO A 467 -2.80 -17.70 -20.22
CA PRO A 467 -4.09 -17.10 -20.49
C PRO A 467 -3.99 -16.05 -21.60
N GLY A 468 -2.92 -15.23 -21.62
CA GLY A 468 -2.78 -14.11 -22.56
C GLY A 468 -3.88 -13.05 -22.42
N GLY A 469 -3.71 -11.91 -23.08
CA GLY A 469 -4.69 -10.82 -23.09
C GLY A 469 -4.51 -9.81 -21.96
N LYS A 470 -5.23 -8.69 -22.06
CA LYS A 470 -5.10 -7.54 -21.16
C LYS A 470 -6.05 -7.64 -19.97
N PHE A 471 -5.64 -7.01 -18.88
CA PHE A 471 -6.47 -6.84 -17.71
C PHE A 471 -6.28 -5.44 -17.10
N TRP A 472 -7.25 -5.02 -16.29
CA TRP A 472 -7.21 -3.79 -15.52
C TRP A 472 -7.49 -4.09 -14.07
N ILE A 473 -6.77 -3.41 -13.20
CA ILE A 473 -6.96 -3.46 -11.76
C ILE A 473 -7.38 -2.07 -11.32
N ASP A 474 -8.56 -1.98 -10.74
CA ASP A 474 -9.08 -0.77 -10.15
C ASP A 474 -8.88 -0.85 -8.63
N ALA A 475 -8.10 0.06 -8.07
CA ALA A 475 -8.00 0.27 -6.63
C ALA A 475 -8.88 1.47 -6.25
N ILE A 476 -9.95 1.22 -5.51
CA ILE A 476 -10.96 2.21 -5.15
C ILE A 476 -10.88 2.41 -3.64
N ALA A 477 -10.56 3.64 -3.21
CA ALA A 477 -10.48 4.00 -1.80
C ALA A 477 -10.76 5.49 -1.60
N ASN A 478 -11.27 5.87 -0.43
CA ASN A 478 -11.55 7.25 -0.03
C ASN A 478 -10.30 8.07 0.32
N ARG A 479 -9.10 7.48 0.27
CA ARG A 479 -7.81 8.16 0.48
C ARG A 479 -6.94 7.98 -0.74
N SER A 480 -6.05 8.94 -0.96
CA SER A 480 -5.10 8.85 -2.06
C SER A 480 -4.20 7.63 -1.88
N SER A 481 -3.91 6.96 -2.98
CA SER A 481 -2.96 5.86 -3.02
C SER A 481 -2.17 5.95 -4.30
N ARG A 482 -0.93 5.48 -4.26
CA ARG A 482 -0.17 5.21 -5.49
C ARG A 482 -0.30 3.72 -5.77
N PHE A 483 -0.69 3.39 -6.99
CA PHE A 483 -0.78 2.02 -7.46
C PHE A 483 -0.02 1.92 -8.78
N CYS A 484 1.01 1.06 -8.84
CA CYS A 484 1.86 0.97 -10.02
C CYS A 484 2.53 -0.39 -10.14
N CYS A 485 2.97 -0.72 -11.36
CA CYS A 485 3.87 -1.84 -11.59
C CYS A 485 5.15 -1.68 -10.76
N ILE A 486 5.75 -2.81 -10.38
CA ILE A 486 7.07 -2.81 -9.75
C ILE A 486 8.09 -2.34 -10.80
N ASP A 487 8.94 -1.36 -10.43
CA ASP A 487 10.02 -0.89 -11.30
C ASP A 487 11.01 -2.05 -11.54
N PRO A 488 11.26 -2.46 -12.80
CA PRO A 488 12.21 -3.54 -13.11
C PRO A 488 13.60 -3.32 -12.55
N ARG A 489 14.02 -2.07 -12.29
CA ARG A 489 15.32 -1.75 -11.68
C ARG A 489 15.39 -2.07 -10.19
N LEU A 490 14.23 -2.09 -9.52
CA LEU A 490 14.10 -2.40 -8.10
C LEU A 490 13.72 -3.86 -7.87
N ASP A 491 13.24 -4.56 -8.91
CA ASP A 491 12.87 -5.97 -8.86
C ASP A 491 14.06 -6.92 -9.11
N TRP A 492 13.80 -8.22 -9.09
CA TRP A 492 14.76 -9.24 -9.49
C TRP A 492 15.15 -9.09 -10.96
N TYR A 493 16.44 -9.26 -11.26
CA TYR A 493 16.89 -9.53 -12.62
C TYR A 493 16.34 -10.91 -13.03
N ARG A 494 15.58 -10.97 -14.12
CA ARG A 494 14.95 -12.21 -14.62
C ARG A 494 15.50 -12.57 -15.99
N ASP A 495 15.93 -13.81 -16.16
CA ASP A 495 16.29 -14.37 -17.46
C ASP A 495 15.75 -15.81 -17.60
N ARG A 496 15.47 -16.24 -18.83
CA ARG A 496 15.04 -17.61 -19.12
C ARG A 496 15.80 -18.18 -20.31
N LYS A 497 16.31 -19.40 -20.16
CA LYS A 497 17.03 -20.13 -21.20
C LYS A 497 16.42 -21.50 -21.39
N SER A 498 16.07 -21.82 -22.63
CA SER A 498 15.72 -23.17 -23.02
C SER A 498 16.99 -23.99 -23.24
N VAL A 499 17.06 -25.15 -22.61
CA VAL A 499 18.18 -26.07 -22.65
C VAL A 499 17.64 -27.45 -22.97
N SER A 500 18.34 -28.23 -23.77
CA SER A 500 17.92 -29.59 -24.13
C SER A 500 19.04 -30.58 -23.85
N PHE A 501 18.69 -31.77 -23.39
CA PHE A 501 19.56 -32.94 -23.41
C PHE A 501 19.21 -33.76 -24.65
N THR A 502 20.08 -33.81 -25.66
CA THR A 502 19.80 -34.54 -26.90
C THR A 502 20.96 -35.40 -27.34
N LEU A 503 20.67 -36.53 -28.01
CA LEU A 503 21.70 -37.33 -28.66
C LEU A 503 22.44 -36.55 -29.76
N ALA A 504 21.74 -35.63 -30.45
CA ALA A 504 22.24 -34.95 -31.64
C ALA A 504 23.42 -34.02 -31.35
N ASP A 505 23.41 -33.33 -30.22
CA ASP A 505 24.43 -32.37 -29.80
C ASP A 505 25.41 -32.94 -28.74
N GLY A 506 25.26 -34.22 -28.38
CA GLY A 506 26.13 -34.86 -27.38
C GLY A 506 25.80 -34.52 -25.93
N SER A 507 24.72 -33.77 -25.66
CA SER A 507 24.44 -33.16 -24.35
C SER A 507 23.73 -34.07 -23.33
N PHE A 508 23.72 -35.39 -23.55
CA PHE A 508 22.98 -36.38 -22.76
C PHE A 508 23.73 -36.90 -21.52
N GLY A 509 24.49 -36.02 -20.85
CA GLY A 509 25.25 -36.35 -19.63
C GLY A 509 24.35 -36.71 -18.44
N GLY A 510 24.93 -37.41 -17.46
CA GLY A 510 24.24 -37.79 -16.22
C GLY A 510 24.58 -36.89 -15.04
N SER A 511 24.10 -37.24 -13.86
CA SER A 511 24.53 -36.59 -12.62
C SER A 511 26.06 -36.65 -12.44
N PRO A 512 26.66 -35.77 -11.63
CA PRO A 512 28.11 -35.77 -11.33
C PRO A 512 28.68 -37.09 -10.79
N ARG A 513 27.84 -38.10 -10.55
CA ARG A 513 28.24 -39.49 -10.26
C ARG A 513 28.82 -40.22 -11.48
N PHE A 514 28.47 -39.80 -12.70
CA PHE A 514 28.89 -40.42 -13.95
C PHE A 514 29.86 -39.52 -14.69
N SER A 515 30.92 -40.06 -15.29
CA SER A 515 31.92 -39.26 -16.01
C SER A 515 31.34 -38.40 -17.15
N SER A 516 30.17 -38.77 -17.67
CA SER A 516 29.44 -38.07 -18.72
C SER A 516 28.80 -36.75 -18.31
N TRP A 517 28.77 -36.38 -17.02
CA TRP A 517 28.22 -35.09 -16.57
C TRP A 517 28.86 -33.89 -17.29
N ARG A 518 30.12 -34.03 -17.72
CA ARG A 518 30.86 -33.01 -18.48
C ARG A 518 30.21 -32.66 -19.81
N SER A 519 29.50 -33.62 -20.39
CA SER A 519 28.76 -33.44 -21.65
C SER A 519 27.43 -32.75 -21.42
N SER A 520 26.89 -32.77 -20.19
CA SER A 520 25.66 -32.05 -19.86
C SER A 520 25.77 -30.55 -20.18
N PRO A 521 24.65 -29.89 -20.51
CA PRO A 521 24.63 -28.46 -20.74
C PRO A 521 25.18 -27.67 -19.56
N GLN A 522 26.05 -26.70 -19.87
CA GLN A 522 26.61 -25.78 -18.90
C GLN A 522 26.35 -24.35 -19.37
N LEU A 523 25.89 -23.50 -18.46
CA LEU A 523 25.65 -22.08 -18.70
C LEU A 523 26.61 -21.26 -17.84
N ALA A 524 27.29 -20.31 -18.46
CA ALA A 524 28.08 -19.29 -17.79
C ALA A 524 27.17 -18.15 -17.32
N LEU A 525 27.29 -17.82 -16.04
CA LEU A 525 26.60 -16.74 -15.35
C LEU A 525 27.64 -15.67 -15.03
N ASN A 526 27.74 -14.66 -15.88
CA ASN A 526 28.67 -13.55 -15.75
C ASN A 526 28.03 -12.39 -14.96
N PHE A 527 28.75 -11.82 -14.01
CA PHE A 527 28.32 -10.68 -13.18
C PHE A 527 29.19 -9.45 -13.49
N PRO A 528 28.79 -8.59 -14.45
CA PRO A 528 29.66 -7.53 -14.98
C PRO A 528 30.19 -6.54 -13.94
N VAL A 529 29.39 -6.25 -12.91
CA VAL A 529 29.73 -5.31 -11.81
C VAL A 529 30.00 -6.02 -10.48
N GLY A 530 30.11 -7.35 -10.50
CA GLY A 530 30.02 -8.17 -9.30
C GLY A 530 28.58 -8.28 -8.80
N GLY A 531 28.32 -9.25 -7.94
CA GLY A 531 26.97 -9.52 -7.44
C GLY A 531 26.98 -10.03 -6.02
N GLN A 532 26.27 -9.32 -5.14
CA GLN A 532 26.00 -9.77 -3.78
C GLN A 532 24.50 -9.89 -3.57
N GLY A 533 24.03 -11.06 -3.13
CA GLY A 533 22.63 -11.28 -2.74
C GLY A 533 22.07 -12.62 -3.16
N ARG A 534 20.74 -12.77 -3.04
CA ARG A 534 20.03 -14.02 -3.35
C ARG A 534 20.05 -14.29 -4.86
N LEU A 535 20.41 -15.51 -5.23
CA LEU A 535 20.29 -16.11 -6.54
C LEU A 535 19.32 -17.30 -6.43
N PHE A 536 18.23 -17.21 -7.17
CA PHE A 536 17.19 -18.23 -7.22
C PHE A 536 17.09 -18.75 -8.66
N VAL A 537 17.38 -20.04 -8.84
CA VAL A 537 17.35 -20.70 -10.15
C VAL A 537 16.33 -21.82 -10.10
N VAL A 538 15.53 -21.94 -11.15
CA VAL A 538 14.56 -23.02 -11.33
C VAL A 538 14.87 -23.73 -12.64
N VAL A 539 14.95 -25.05 -12.60
CA VAL A 539 15.00 -25.88 -13.80
C VAL A 539 13.73 -26.71 -13.84
N ARG A 540 13.01 -26.64 -14.96
CA ARG A 540 11.76 -27.34 -15.17
C ARG A 540 11.81 -28.19 -16.42
N ASN A 541 11.25 -29.38 -16.38
CA ASN A 541 11.00 -30.21 -17.55
C ASN A 541 9.82 -29.62 -18.34
N ASP A 542 10.03 -29.35 -19.63
CA ASP A 542 8.98 -28.81 -20.50
C ASP A 542 7.92 -29.88 -20.82
N ASP A 543 8.25 -31.17 -20.69
CA ASP A 543 7.30 -32.29 -20.78
C ASP A 543 6.66 -32.59 -19.42
N LEU A 544 5.47 -32.04 -19.19
CA LEU A 544 4.67 -32.27 -17.97
C LEU A 544 4.22 -33.74 -17.80
N GLY A 545 4.27 -34.56 -18.85
CA GLY A 545 3.94 -35.99 -18.80
C GLY A 545 5.12 -36.88 -18.37
N ASP A 546 6.34 -36.34 -18.31
CA ASP A 546 7.54 -37.12 -18.01
C ASP A 546 7.71 -37.36 -16.51
N ASN A 547 7.22 -38.52 -16.07
CA ASN A 547 7.36 -38.99 -14.68
C ASN A 547 8.61 -39.86 -14.45
N ARG A 548 9.60 -39.83 -15.34
CA ARG A 548 10.77 -40.73 -15.29
C ARG A 548 12.10 -40.02 -15.29
N THR A 549 12.15 -38.78 -15.77
CA THR A 549 13.40 -38.00 -15.81
C THR A 549 13.48 -37.11 -14.59
N GLU A 550 14.33 -37.52 -13.65
CA GLU A 550 14.77 -36.67 -12.55
C GLU A 550 15.81 -35.67 -13.07
N LEU A 551 15.59 -34.40 -12.79
CA LEU A 551 16.46 -33.29 -13.13
C LEU A 551 17.24 -32.83 -11.90
N GLY A 552 18.48 -32.43 -12.12
CA GLY A 552 19.33 -31.82 -11.12
C GLY A 552 20.15 -30.69 -11.72
N MET A 553 20.65 -29.82 -10.85
CA MET A 553 21.60 -28.79 -11.26
C MET A 553 22.65 -28.54 -10.18
N MET A 554 23.78 -28.02 -10.63
CA MET A 554 24.91 -27.69 -9.77
C MET A 554 25.49 -26.34 -10.21
N LEU A 555 25.69 -25.46 -9.24
CA LEU A 555 26.29 -24.15 -9.42
C LEU A 555 27.76 -24.22 -8.97
N LEU A 556 28.67 -23.95 -9.89
CA LEU A 556 30.11 -24.06 -9.70
C LEU A 556 30.80 -22.70 -9.90
N ARG A 557 31.97 -22.51 -9.28
CA ARG A 557 32.86 -21.41 -9.61
C ARG A 557 33.61 -21.71 -10.92
N GLY A 558 33.55 -20.77 -11.86
CA GLY A 558 34.35 -20.81 -13.08
C GLY A 558 35.84 -20.63 -12.78
N ASP A 559 36.69 -21.10 -13.69
CA ASP A 559 38.14 -20.97 -13.58
C ASP A 559 38.57 -19.57 -14.04
N ASN A 560 38.45 -18.57 -13.15
CA ASN A 560 38.64 -17.15 -13.48
C ASN A 560 40.03 -16.78 -14.02
N GLN A 561 41.05 -17.63 -13.83
CA GLN A 561 42.36 -17.40 -14.42
C GLN A 561 42.24 -17.31 -15.96
N TRP A 562 41.21 -17.91 -16.54
CA TRP A 562 41.20 -18.45 -17.88
C TRP A 562 39.91 -18.14 -18.63
N GLU A 563 40.01 -17.33 -19.68
CA GLU A 563 38.85 -16.79 -20.41
C GLU A 563 37.76 -16.22 -19.47
N ASN A 564 38.17 -15.59 -18.37
CA ASN A 564 37.29 -15.04 -17.33
C ASN A 564 36.30 -16.06 -16.74
N GLY A 565 36.68 -17.34 -16.71
CA GLY A 565 35.87 -18.42 -16.14
C GLY A 565 34.71 -18.87 -17.01
N LEU A 566 34.63 -18.45 -18.28
CA LEU A 566 33.54 -18.80 -19.21
C LEU A 566 33.66 -20.21 -19.82
N ARG A 567 34.76 -20.91 -19.57
CA ARG A 567 35.04 -22.22 -20.18
C ARG A 567 34.21 -23.35 -19.59
N ARG A 568 33.92 -24.36 -20.42
CA ARG A 568 33.30 -25.62 -19.98
C ARG A 568 34.13 -26.26 -18.87
N LYS A 569 33.49 -26.51 -17.73
CA LYS A 569 34.10 -27.17 -16.58
C LYS A 569 34.25 -28.66 -16.84
N LEU A 570 35.48 -29.17 -16.66
CA LEU A 570 35.85 -30.57 -16.89
C LEU A 570 36.25 -31.31 -15.62
N PHE A 571 36.34 -30.66 -14.47
CA PHE A 571 36.56 -31.32 -13.18
C PHE A 571 35.94 -30.47 -12.09
N ILE A 572 35.56 -31.09 -10.98
CA ILE A 572 34.92 -30.40 -9.87
C ILE A 572 35.80 -30.57 -8.65
N SER A 573 36.32 -29.46 -8.13
CA SER A 573 36.99 -29.44 -6.83
C SER A 573 35.96 -29.19 -5.73
N SER A 574 36.23 -29.64 -4.50
CA SER A 574 35.32 -29.40 -3.37
C SER A 574 35.08 -27.91 -3.09
N GLY A 575 36.08 -27.06 -3.35
CA GLY A 575 35.97 -25.60 -3.23
C GLY A 575 35.22 -24.90 -4.38
N ASP A 576 34.94 -25.61 -5.48
CA ASP A 576 34.25 -25.02 -6.64
C ASP A 576 32.73 -25.01 -6.46
N ILE A 577 32.17 -25.89 -5.61
CA ILE A 577 30.72 -26.06 -5.47
C ILE A 577 30.15 -24.91 -4.65
N VAL A 578 29.31 -24.10 -5.28
CA VAL A 578 28.56 -23.01 -4.62
C VAL A 578 27.23 -23.53 -4.08
N ALA A 579 26.50 -24.27 -4.91
CA ALA A 579 25.22 -24.85 -4.55
C ALA A 579 24.91 -26.08 -5.41
N ARG A 580 24.06 -26.98 -4.90
CA ARG A 580 23.56 -28.14 -5.64
C ARG A 580 22.08 -28.34 -5.28
N SER A 581 21.26 -28.64 -6.28
CA SER A 581 19.85 -28.98 -6.04
C SER A 581 19.65 -30.46 -5.73
N GLU A 582 18.49 -30.78 -5.15
CA GLU A 582 18.01 -32.17 -5.08
C GLU A 582 17.54 -32.64 -6.47
N GLU A 583 17.82 -33.90 -6.79
CA GLU A 583 17.37 -34.54 -8.03
C GLU A 583 15.87 -34.87 -7.91
N LYS A 584 15.01 -34.22 -8.72
CA LYS A 584 13.54 -34.35 -8.65
C LYS A 584 12.90 -34.42 -10.03
N ILE A 585 11.74 -35.07 -10.10
CA ILE A 585 10.92 -35.12 -11.32
C ILE A 585 10.18 -33.78 -11.48
N GLY A 586 10.10 -33.29 -12.72
CA GLY A 586 9.34 -32.09 -13.06
C GLY A 586 10.12 -30.79 -12.82
N GLU A 587 10.40 -30.43 -11.56
CA GLU A 587 11.04 -29.16 -11.21
C GLU A 587 12.07 -29.32 -10.08
N THR A 588 13.18 -28.60 -10.19
CA THR A 588 14.21 -28.50 -9.16
C THR A 588 14.68 -27.05 -9.01
N VAL A 589 15.14 -26.69 -7.80
CA VAL A 589 15.42 -25.30 -7.41
C VAL A 589 16.78 -25.21 -6.71
N ILE A 590 17.53 -24.15 -7.01
CA ILE A 590 18.67 -23.67 -6.21
C ILE A 590 18.26 -22.32 -5.64
N ASP A 591 18.31 -22.20 -4.32
CA ASP A 591 18.14 -20.94 -3.60
C ASP A 591 19.35 -20.72 -2.70
N CYS A 592 20.18 -19.75 -3.05
CA CYS A 592 21.41 -19.47 -2.32
C CYS A 592 21.76 -17.98 -2.36
N ASN A 593 22.65 -17.55 -1.47
CA ASN A 593 23.26 -16.23 -1.55
C ASN A 593 24.61 -16.35 -2.26
N VAL A 594 24.81 -15.51 -3.25
CA VAL A 594 26.08 -15.38 -3.98
C VAL A 594 26.79 -14.11 -3.59
N ASP A 595 28.11 -14.20 -3.51
CA ASP A 595 29.03 -13.07 -3.32
C ASP A 595 30.17 -13.25 -4.33
N VAL A 596 30.05 -12.51 -5.43
CA VAL A 596 30.82 -12.69 -6.66
C VAL A 596 31.49 -11.36 -6.97
N GLN A 597 32.82 -11.35 -7.04
CA GLN A 597 33.58 -10.16 -7.44
C GLN A 597 33.31 -9.85 -8.92
N PRO A 598 33.54 -8.60 -9.38
CA PRO A 598 33.48 -8.27 -10.79
C PRO A 598 34.33 -9.24 -11.63
N GLU A 599 33.85 -9.61 -12.82
CA GLU A 599 34.53 -10.53 -13.75
C GLU A 599 34.65 -12.01 -13.29
N CYS A 600 34.05 -12.37 -12.15
CA CYS A 600 33.94 -13.76 -11.74
C CYS A 600 32.69 -14.41 -12.37
N THR A 601 32.90 -15.55 -13.01
CA THR A 601 31.82 -16.31 -13.67
C THR A 601 31.43 -17.51 -12.81
N LEU A 602 30.12 -17.75 -12.67
CA LEU A 602 29.60 -19.02 -12.13
C LEU A 602 29.15 -19.92 -13.28
N ILE A 603 29.32 -21.23 -13.14
CA ILE A 603 28.92 -22.22 -14.14
C ILE A 603 27.76 -23.04 -13.59
N LEU A 604 26.59 -22.90 -14.22
CA LEU A 604 25.41 -23.70 -13.93
C LEU A 604 25.42 -24.95 -14.83
N VAL A 605 25.66 -26.11 -14.23
CA VAL A 605 25.54 -27.40 -14.89
C VAL A 605 24.13 -27.93 -14.67
N VAL A 606 23.40 -28.18 -15.76
CA VAL A 606 22.05 -28.74 -15.72
C VAL A 606 22.08 -30.15 -16.29
N TYR A 607 21.54 -31.13 -15.56
CA TYR A 607 21.70 -32.55 -15.91
C TYR A 607 20.47 -33.38 -15.56
N ALA A 608 20.36 -34.55 -16.20
CA ALA A 608 19.47 -35.60 -15.75
C ALA A 608 20.19 -36.50 -14.73
N SER A 609 19.48 -36.99 -13.71
CA SER A 609 20.02 -37.91 -12.68
C SER A 609 20.76 -39.10 -13.29
N MET A 610 20.20 -39.65 -14.38
CA MET A 610 20.76 -40.74 -15.17
C MET A 610 21.16 -40.28 -16.58
N PRO A 611 22.32 -40.72 -17.12
CA PRO A 611 22.74 -40.38 -18.47
C PRO A 611 21.85 -41.03 -19.55
N TYR A 612 21.94 -40.52 -20.78
CA TYR A 612 21.12 -40.92 -21.95
C TYR A 612 19.61 -40.70 -21.77
N ARG A 613 19.23 -39.72 -20.94
CA ARG A 613 17.87 -39.21 -20.87
C ARG A 613 17.81 -37.97 -21.73
N GLU A 614 16.89 -37.98 -22.69
CA GLU A 614 16.55 -36.78 -23.44
C GLU A 614 15.44 -36.05 -22.70
N ALA A 615 15.60 -34.74 -22.52
CA ALA A 615 14.56 -33.86 -22.02
C ALA A 615 14.81 -32.45 -22.53
N ALA A 616 13.73 -31.71 -22.78
CA ALA A 616 13.77 -30.26 -22.97
C ALA A 616 13.46 -29.62 -21.62
N VAL A 617 14.29 -28.68 -21.19
CA VAL A 617 14.18 -28.02 -19.89
C VAL A 617 14.28 -26.51 -20.04
N THR A 618 13.45 -25.81 -19.28
CA THR A 618 13.54 -24.36 -19.14
C THR A 618 14.25 -24.00 -17.85
N VAL A 619 15.31 -23.21 -17.97
CA VAL A 619 16.04 -22.62 -16.84
C VAL A 619 15.53 -21.20 -16.63
N ALA A 620 14.89 -20.92 -15.50
CA ALA A 620 14.47 -19.58 -15.08
C ALA A 620 15.37 -19.08 -13.95
N LEU A 621 15.97 -17.91 -14.14
CA LEU A 621 16.94 -17.32 -13.23
C LEU A 621 16.41 -16.00 -12.68
N TYR A 622 16.48 -15.85 -11.35
CA TYR A 622 16.10 -14.64 -10.62
C TYR A 622 17.28 -14.24 -9.73
N SER A 623 17.88 -13.08 -9.98
CA SER A 623 19.07 -12.61 -9.28
C SER A 623 18.88 -11.21 -8.70
N ALA A 624 19.42 -10.98 -7.52
CA ALA A 624 19.47 -9.65 -6.91
C ALA A 624 20.36 -8.66 -7.68
N SER A 625 21.32 -9.16 -8.46
CA SER A 625 22.26 -8.39 -9.28
C SER A 625 22.09 -8.76 -10.75
N ALA A 626 22.46 -7.87 -11.68
CA ALA A 626 22.40 -8.16 -13.11
C ALA A 626 23.34 -9.32 -13.47
N VAL A 627 22.86 -10.27 -14.26
CA VAL A 627 23.60 -11.47 -14.68
C VAL A 627 23.46 -11.66 -16.18
N GLU A 628 24.56 -11.87 -16.88
CA GLU A 628 24.52 -12.29 -18.28
C GLU A 628 24.63 -13.81 -18.35
N VAL A 629 23.65 -14.46 -18.97
CA VAL A 629 23.60 -15.93 -19.09
C VAL A 629 23.87 -16.34 -20.53
N GLU A 630 24.99 -17.04 -20.73
CA GLU A 630 25.41 -17.57 -22.03
C GLU A 630 25.86 -19.04 -21.93
N PRO A 631 25.83 -19.81 -23.03
CA PRO A 631 26.47 -21.12 -23.06
C PRO A 631 27.97 -21.00 -22.78
N VAL A 632 28.54 -21.98 -22.10
CA VAL A 632 30.00 -22.02 -21.86
C VAL A 632 30.79 -22.08 -23.17
N LYS A 633 32.02 -21.57 -23.14
CA LYS A 633 32.98 -21.74 -24.23
C LYS A 633 33.55 -23.15 -24.23
N GLU A 634 33.55 -23.79 -25.39
CA GLU A 634 34.15 -25.10 -25.57
C GLU A 634 35.68 -25.02 -25.63
N TRP A 635 36.33 -26.11 -25.23
CA TRP A 635 37.77 -26.26 -25.38
C TRP A 635 38.16 -26.26 -26.85
N ALA A 636 39.19 -25.49 -27.20
CA ALA A 636 39.59 -25.30 -28.60
C ALA A 636 40.00 -26.62 -29.28
N GLN A 637 40.59 -27.55 -28.51
CA GLN A 637 41.08 -28.83 -29.01
C GLN A 637 40.81 -29.95 -28.01
N VAL A 638 40.39 -31.10 -28.55
CA VAL A 638 40.21 -32.35 -27.80
C VAL A 638 40.87 -33.47 -28.57
N ALA A 639 41.85 -34.11 -27.96
CA ALA A 639 42.51 -35.29 -28.51
C ALA A 639 42.20 -36.52 -27.64
N VAL A 640 42.08 -37.70 -28.27
CA VAL A 640 41.76 -38.94 -27.58
C VAL A 640 42.77 -40.01 -27.95
N ALA A 641 43.29 -40.70 -26.94
CA ALA A 641 44.09 -41.90 -27.10
C ALA A 641 43.43 -43.06 -26.37
N GLU A 642 43.41 -44.24 -26.99
CA GLU A 642 42.87 -45.46 -26.41
C GLU A 642 44.02 -46.44 -26.12
N GLY A 643 43.87 -47.23 -25.06
CA GLY A 643 44.84 -48.26 -24.71
C GLY A 643 44.30 -49.27 -23.71
N SER A 644 45.10 -50.27 -23.40
CA SER A 644 44.77 -51.32 -22.43
C SER A 644 45.92 -51.55 -21.45
N TRP A 645 45.58 -51.87 -20.21
CA TRP A 645 46.44 -52.55 -19.25
C TRP A 645 46.12 -54.04 -19.30
N GLU A 646 47.08 -54.84 -19.74
CA GLU A 646 46.98 -56.28 -19.86
C GLU A 646 48.05 -56.91 -18.96
N LEU A 647 47.61 -57.80 -18.08
CA LEU A 647 48.46 -58.58 -17.19
C LEU A 647 49.51 -59.32 -18.02
N GLY A 648 50.79 -59.17 -17.66
CA GLY A 648 51.90 -59.80 -18.38
C GLY A 648 52.31 -59.09 -19.66
N TYR A 649 51.66 -57.97 -20.04
CA TYR A 649 51.95 -57.28 -21.29
C TYR A 649 52.10 -55.76 -21.16
N THR A 650 51.07 -55.03 -20.70
CA THR A 650 51.08 -53.56 -20.56
C THR A 650 50.79 -53.06 -19.13
N ALA A 651 50.39 -53.91 -18.19
CA ALA A 651 50.12 -53.53 -16.81
C ALA A 651 51.40 -53.39 -15.96
N GLY A 652 52.24 -52.39 -16.20
CA GLY A 652 53.60 -52.31 -15.65
C GLY A 652 53.71 -52.03 -14.15
N GLY A 653 52.66 -51.56 -13.48
CA GLY A 653 52.72 -51.10 -12.09
C GLY A 653 53.34 -49.70 -11.96
N GLY A 654 53.38 -49.18 -10.72
CA GLY A 654 54.00 -47.89 -10.40
C GLY A 654 55.52 -47.88 -10.53
N SER A 655 56.07 -46.75 -10.97
CA SER A 655 57.53 -46.55 -11.16
C SER A 655 58.32 -46.55 -9.85
N ASP A 656 57.66 -46.32 -8.72
CA ASP A 656 58.22 -46.34 -7.37
C ASP A 656 58.51 -47.75 -6.85
N GLN A 657 57.74 -48.76 -7.30
CA GLN A 657 57.77 -50.11 -6.73
C GLN A 657 58.15 -51.21 -7.72
N PHE A 658 57.88 -51.03 -9.02
CA PHE A 658 57.98 -52.11 -9.99
C PHE A 658 58.84 -51.72 -11.19
N GLY A 659 59.94 -52.46 -11.44
CA GLY A 659 60.76 -52.27 -12.64
C GLY A 659 60.02 -52.52 -13.96
N SER A 660 58.89 -53.24 -13.91
CA SER A 660 57.99 -53.45 -15.05
C SER A 660 57.22 -52.19 -15.47
N TRP A 661 57.33 -51.06 -14.75
CA TRP A 661 56.62 -49.81 -15.08
C TRP A 661 56.89 -49.33 -16.51
N ILE A 662 58.06 -49.66 -17.06
CA ILE A 662 58.44 -49.35 -18.44
C ILE A 662 57.59 -50.11 -19.47
N ASN A 663 56.78 -51.07 -19.07
CA ASN A 663 55.81 -51.74 -19.93
C ASN A 663 54.46 -51.01 -19.98
N ASN A 664 54.21 -50.02 -19.11
CA ASN A 664 52.99 -49.20 -19.18
C ASN A 664 52.87 -48.49 -20.53
N PRO A 665 51.66 -48.26 -21.07
CA PRO A 665 51.48 -47.53 -22.32
C PRO A 665 52.07 -46.11 -22.23
N PHE A 666 52.79 -45.68 -23.26
CA PHE A 666 53.29 -44.31 -23.38
C PHE A 666 52.52 -43.60 -24.48
N VAL A 667 51.89 -42.49 -24.13
CA VAL A 667 51.14 -41.64 -25.08
C VAL A 667 51.88 -40.33 -25.22
N ALA A 668 52.41 -40.05 -26.41
CA ALA A 668 53.09 -38.82 -26.73
C ALA A 668 52.10 -37.67 -26.87
N LEU A 669 52.41 -36.54 -26.24
CA LEU A 669 51.72 -35.26 -26.35
C LEU A 669 52.66 -34.25 -27.00
N ASN A 670 52.30 -33.77 -28.18
CA ASN A 670 53.00 -32.68 -28.85
C ASN A 670 52.22 -31.36 -28.65
N THR A 671 52.90 -30.32 -28.18
CA THR A 671 52.34 -28.98 -27.95
C THR A 671 53.11 -27.95 -28.76
N TYR A 672 52.40 -27.13 -29.55
CA TYR A 672 53.05 -26.14 -30.44
C TYR A 672 53.32 -24.79 -29.78
N ARG A 673 52.73 -24.56 -28.61
CA ARG A 673 52.95 -23.37 -27.76
C ARG A 673 52.60 -23.72 -26.33
N ARG A 674 53.03 -22.89 -25.38
CA ARG A 674 52.64 -23.04 -23.97
C ARG A 674 51.12 -23.07 -23.85
N THR A 675 50.58 -24.16 -23.32
CA THR A 675 49.15 -24.46 -23.32
C THR A 675 48.76 -25.13 -22.00
N GLN A 676 47.61 -24.75 -21.45
CA GLN A 676 47.01 -25.49 -20.35
C GLN A 676 46.29 -26.70 -20.90
N ILE A 677 46.46 -27.84 -20.23
CA ILE A 677 45.74 -29.07 -20.57
C ILE A 677 44.98 -29.61 -19.38
N VAL A 678 43.85 -30.25 -19.68
CA VAL A 678 43.11 -31.11 -18.76
C VAL A 678 43.08 -32.50 -19.38
N ALA A 679 43.79 -33.45 -18.76
CA ALA A 679 43.83 -34.84 -19.17
C ALA A 679 42.91 -35.68 -18.28
N LEU A 680 41.94 -36.35 -18.89
CA LEU A 680 41.00 -37.25 -18.25
C LEU A 680 41.35 -38.69 -18.65
N LEU A 681 41.86 -39.47 -17.70
CA LEU A 681 42.06 -40.90 -17.87
C LEU A 681 40.83 -41.64 -17.37
N LEU A 682 40.06 -42.22 -18.28
CA LEU A 682 38.85 -42.99 -17.99
C LEU A 682 39.14 -44.48 -18.13
N GLN A 683 38.92 -45.23 -17.06
CA GLN A 683 38.97 -46.69 -17.07
C GLN A 683 37.59 -47.28 -17.39
N TYR A 684 37.55 -48.18 -18.36
CA TYR A 684 36.41 -49.03 -18.63
C TYR A 684 36.63 -50.38 -17.93
N PRO A 685 35.72 -50.80 -17.02
CA PRO A 685 35.88 -52.06 -16.32
C PRO A 685 35.82 -53.24 -17.30
N GLN A 686 36.93 -53.94 -17.49
CA GLN A 686 36.98 -55.26 -18.11
C GLN A 686 36.97 -56.31 -17.00
N GLY A 687 35.78 -56.61 -16.48
CA GLY A 687 35.56 -57.63 -15.44
C GLY A 687 34.30 -58.46 -15.70
N PRO A 688 33.94 -59.41 -14.80
CA PRO A 688 32.67 -60.12 -14.88
C PRO A 688 31.46 -59.19 -14.74
N ASP A 689 31.65 -58.00 -14.17
CA ASP A 689 30.69 -56.92 -14.11
C ASP A 689 30.51 -56.33 -15.51
N LYS A 690 29.46 -56.79 -16.20
CA LYS A 690 29.10 -56.27 -17.52
C LYS A 690 28.86 -54.75 -17.41
N PRO A 691 29.31 -53.94 -18.38
CA PRO A 691 28.94 -52.53 -18.42
C PRO A 691 27.42 -52.40 -18.32
N LEU A 692 26.94 -51.50 -17.45
CA LEU A 692 25.52 -51.39 -17.14
C LEU A 692 24.77 -51.04 -18.43
N VAL A 693 24.02 -52.00 -18.98
CA VAL A 693 23.29 -51.82 -20.24
C VAL A 693 21.91 -51.28 -19.93
N LYS A 694 21.60 -50.07 -20.41
CA LYS A 694 20.23 -49.54 -20.41
C LYS A 694 19.65 -49.64 -21.81
N ARG A 695 18.35 -49.94 -21.92
CA ARG A 695 17.64 -49.92 -23.20
C ARG A 695 17.22 -48.48 -23.52
N ALA A 696 17.75 -47.92 -24.59
CA ALA A 696 17.23 -46.70 -25.21
C ALA A 696 16.39 -47.13 -26.42
N GLY A 697 15.06 -47.17 -26.24
CA GLY A 697 14.15 -47.80 -27.20
C GLY A 697 14.49 -49.28 -27.42
N LYS A 698 14.78 -49.66 -28.67
CA LYS A 698 15.17 -51.04 -29.05
C LYS A 698 16.69 -51.30 -28.95
N LYS A 699 17.53 -50.28 -28.75
CA LYS A 699 18.99 -50.43 -28.72
C LYS A 699 19.52 -50.56 -27.30
N LYS A 700 20.48 -51.48 -27.10
CA LYS A 700 21.28 -51.58 -25.87
C LYS A 700 22.32 -50.45 -25.91
N ALA A 701 22.27 -49.54 -24.94
CA ALA A 701 23.28 -48.50 -24.74
C ALA A 701 24.07 -48.81 -23.46
N PHE A 702 25.39 -48.73 -23.54
CA PHE A 702 26.28 -48.93 -22.39
C PHE A 702 26.34 -47.64 -21.57
N LEU A 703 26.07 -47.72 -20.26
CA LEU A 703 26.22 -46.59 -19.34
C LEU A 703 27.69 -46.18 -19.21
N PRO A 704 27.96 -44.86 -19.20
CA PRO A 704 29.30 -44.37 -18.90
C PRO A 704 29.69 -44.80 -17.49
N PRO A 705 30.99 -44.96 -17.20
CA PRO A 705 31.45 -45.43 -15.91
C PRO A 705 31.01 -44.48 -14.79
N ILE A 706 30.62 -45.06 -13.66
CA ILE A 706 30.41 -44.31 -12.42
C ILE A 706 31.80 -43.90 -11.93
N ILE A 707 31.97 -42.61 -11.60
CA ILE A 707 33.27 -42.05 -11.18
C ILE A 707 33.77 -42.80 -9.94
N ILE A 708 32.91 -42.91 -8.91
CA ILE A 708 33.21 -43.64 -7.69
C ILE A 708 32.53 -45.01 -7.77
N ASN A 709 33.28 -46.04 -8.15
CA ASN A 709 32.80 -47.41 -8.17
C ASN A 709 33.35 -48.17 -6.94
N PRO A 710 32.53 -48.52 -5.93
CA PRO A 710 32.98 -49.21 -4.73
C PRO A 710 33.53 -50.62 -5.01
N ASN A 711 33.20 -51.20 -6.18
CA ASN A 711 33.69 -52.51 -6.58
C ASN A 711 34.98 -52.45 -7.41
N ASN A 712 35.50 -51.25 -7.72
CA ASN A 712 36.75 -51.15 -8.48
C ASN A 712 37.93 -51.62 -7.61
N ARG A 713 38.67 -52.61 -8.11
CA ARG A 713 39.82 -53.20 -7.41
C ARG A 713 41.15 -52.67 -7.91
N MET A 714 41.16 -52.01 -9.07
CA MET A 714 42.36 -51.45 -9.68
C MET A 714 42.50 -49.99 -9.28
N MET A 715 43.67 -49.62 -8.75
CA MET A 715 44.02 -48.21 -8.57
C MET A 715 44.75 -47.72 -9.82
N ILE A 716 44.26 -46.64 -10.40
CA ILE A 716 44.86 -46.00 -11.58
C ILE A 716 45.46 -44.65 -11.22
N ALA A 717 46.47 -44.24 -11.99
CA ALA A 717 47.06 -42.91 -11.97
C ALA A 717 47.54 -42.52 -13.38
N LEU A 718 47.77 -41.23 -13.56
CA LEU A 718 48.31 -40.65 -14.78
C LEU A 718 49.50 -39.76 -14.43
N ASP A 719 50.62 -40.02 -15.10
CA ASP A 719 51.80 -39.15 -15.04
C ASP A 719 51.99 -38.45 -16.39
N LEU A 720 52.47 -37.21 -16.31
CA LEU A 720 52.94 -36.43 -17.45
C LEU A 720 54.41 -36.10 -17.24
N ASN A 721 55.27 -36.54 -18.16
CA ASN A 721 56.73 -36.43 -18.04
C ASN A 721 57.36 -35.79 -19.28
N VAL A 722 58.54 -35.19 -19.11
CA VAL A 722 59.41 -34.79 -20.21
C VAL A 722 60.10 -36.02 -20.79
N GLN A 723 60.16 -36.16 -22.11
CA GLN A 723 60.92 -37.24 -22.76
C GLN A 723 62.42 -36.97 -22.74
N ASN A 724 63.05 -37.10 -21.55
CA ASN A 724 64.50 -37.09 -21.37
C ASN A 724 64.97 -38.43 -20.77
N SER A 725 66.27 -38.58 -20.52
CA SER A 725 66.85 -39.81 -19.97
C SER A 725 66.32 -40.20 -18.59
N GLU A 726 65.77 -39.24 -17.84
CA GLU A 726 65.26 -39.43 -16.47
C GLU A 726 63.72 -39.45 -16.39
N LEU A 727 63.02 -39.26 -17.52
CA LEU A 727 61.58 -38.99 -17.57
C LEU A 727 61.11 -38.00 -16.48
N THR A 728 61.66 -36.79 -16.50
CA THR A 728 61.36 -35.79 -15.46
C THR A 728 59.86 -35.49 -15.36
N PRO A 729 59.24 -35.61 -14.17
CA PRO A 729 57.81 -35.39 -14.00
C PRO A 729 57.43 -33.91 -14.11
N ILE A 730 56.36 -33.65 -14.86
CA ILE A 730 55.69 -32.34 -14.98
C ILE A 730 54.51 -32.31 -14.02
N ALA A 731 53.68 -33.35 -14.04
CA ALA A 731 52.51 -33.49 -13.18
C ALA A 731 52.18 -34.97 -13.01
N SER A 732 51.71 -35.33 -11.83
CA SER A 732 51.30 -36.69 -11.48
C SER A 732 50.04 -36.64 -10.65
N THR A 733 49.16 -37.62 -10.84
CA THR A 733 47.96 -37.76 -10.03
C THR A 733 48.15 -38.80 -8.93
N PRO A 734 47.52 -38.64 -7.75
CA PRO A 734 47.50 -39.70 -6.75
C PRO A 734 46.73 -40.92 -7.27
N TYR A 735 47.12 -42.11 -6.79
CA TYR A 735 46.38 -43.34 -7.08
C TYR A 735 44.97 -43.29 -6.51
N THR A 736 43.99 -43.67 -7.33
CA THR A 736 42.58 -43.71 -6.93
C THR A 736 41.89 -44.99 -7.43
N TYR A 737 40.90 -45.46 -6.67
CA TYR A 737 39.97 -46.50 -7.10
C TYR A 737 38.83 -45.95 -7.96
N ASN A 738 38.79 -44.64 -8.20
CA ASN A 738 37.82 -44.06 -9.12
C ASN A 738 38.04 -44.60 -10.53
N SER A 739 36.96 -44.75 -11.28
CA SER A 739 37.01 -45.13 -12.71
C SER A 739 37.58 -44.00 -13.58
N GLU A 740 37.96 -42.88 -12.98
CA GLU A 740 38.47 -41.70 -13.65
C GLU A 740 39.56 -41.01 -12.81
N VAL A 741 40.57 -40.51 -13.50
CA VAL A 741 41.60 -39.62 -12.97
C VAL A 741 41.65 -38.35 -13.83
N THR A 742 41.77 -37.18 -13.18
CA THR A 742 41.96 -35.90 -13.87
C THR A 742 43.32 -35.31 -13.51
N LEU A 743 44.10 -34.95 -14.52
CA LEU A 743 45.38 -34.24 -14.41
C LEU A 743 45.24 -32.87 -15.08
N VAL A 744 45.56 -31.81 -14.35
CA VAL A 744 45.58 -30.44 -14.87
C VAL A 744 47.02 -29.94 -14.84
N ALA A 745 47.54 -29.51 -15.99
CA ALA A 745 48.94 -29.07 -16.10
C ALA A 745 49.10 -27.93 -17.11
N HIS A 746 50.15 -27.13 -16.90
CA HIS A 746 50.63 -26.16 -17.89
C HIS A 746 51.84 -26.75 -18.59
N VAL A 747 51.71 -27.00 -19.90
CA VAL A 747 52.76 -27.64 -20.69
C VAL A 747 53.41 -26.61 -21.60
N PRO A 748 54.74 -26.48 -21.62
CA PRO A 748 55.43 -25.59 -22.55
C PRO A 748 55.31 -26.08 -24.00
N ALA A 749 55.88 -25.36 -24.97
CA ALA A 749 56.01 -25.88 -26.32
C ALA A 749 56.98 -27.08 -26.31
N ALA A 750 56.64 -28.13 -27.07
CA ALA A 750 57.52 -29.25 -27.30
C ALA A 750 58.56 -28.86 -28.37
N ASP A 751 59.72 -28.36 -27.93
CA ASP A 751 60.74 -27.82 -28.86
C ASP A 751 61.52 -28.91 -29.61
N SER A 752 61.66 -30.12 -29.05
CA SER A 752 62.52 -31.18 -29.61
C SER A 752 61.90 -32.58 -29.56
N LEU A 753 61.33 -32.96 -28.41
CA LEU A 753 60.68 -34.25 -28.18
C LEU A 753 59.30 -34.03 -27.54
N PRO A 754 58.31 -34.89 -27.82
CA PRO A 754 56.99 -34.80 -27.20
C PRO A 754 57.06 -35.07 -25.70
N PHE A 755 56.06 -34.56 -24.98
CA PHE A 755 55.82 -34.95 -23.58
C PHE A 755 55.16 -36.34 -23.54
N LEU A 756 55.30 -37.04 -22.43
CA LEU A 756 54.81 -38.41 -22.28
C LEU A 756 53.76 -38.50 -21.19
N PHE A 757 52.55 -38.83 -21.60
CA PHE A 757 51.54 -39.38 -20.71
C PHE A 757 51.80 -40.86 -20.47
N ILE A 758 51.83 -41.24 -19.19
CA ILE A 758 52.00 -42.62 -18.75
C ILE A 758 50.78 -42.98 -17.90
N PRO A 759 49.72 -43.52 -18.50
CA PRO A 759 48.62 -44.14 -17.76
C PRO A 759 49.09 -45.45 -17.14
N HIS A 760 49.00 -45.58 -15.81
CA HIS A 760 49.48 -46.76 -15.10
C HIS A 760 48.57 -47.19 -13.95
N THR A 761 48.75 -48.45 -13.56
CA THR A 761 48.10 -49.07 -12.41
C THR A 761 49.07 -49.10 -11.23
N LYS A 762 48.57 -49.07 -10.00
CA LYS A 762 49.44 -49.14 -8.81
C LYS A 762 50.23 -50.44 -8.74
N LEU A 763 49.52 -51.56 -8.95
CA LEU A 763 50.09 -52.90 -9.00
C LEU A 763 50.14 -53.36 -10.47
N PRO A 764 51.11 -54.20 -10.87
CA PRO A 764 51.18 -54.78 -12.20
C PRO A 764 50.15 -55.92 -12.38
N GLU A 765 48.93 -55.70 -11.91
CA GLU A 765 47.85 -56.67 -11.82
C GLU A 765 46.55 -56.11 -12.40
N GLY A 766 45.77 -56.98 -13.03
CA GLY A 766 44.44 -56.67 -13.56
C GLY A 766 44.44 -56.28 -15.03
N ASN A 767 43.31 -56.57 -15.69
CA ASN A 767 43.05 -56.18 -17.08
C ASN A 767 42.07 -55.01 -17.12
N GLY A 768 42.31 -54.04 -17.99
CA GLY A 768 41.41 -52.91 -18.15
C GLY A 768 41.68 -52.16 -19.45
N GLU A 769 40.64 -51.62 -20.05
CA GLU A 769 40.77 -50.64 -21.13
C GLU A 769 40.69 -49.24 -20.56
N PHE A 770 41.39 -48.30 -21.19
CA PHE A 770 41.28 -46.90 -20.86
C PHE A 770 41.16 -46.02 -22.08
N LYS A 771 40.57 -44.85 -21.87
CA LYS A 771 40.60 -43.73 -22.81
C LYS A 771 41.19 -42.52 -22.11
N LEU A 772 42.17 -41.91 -22.75
CA LEU A 772 42.80 -40.68 -22.31
C LEU A 772 42.28 -39.54 -23.20
N PHE A 773 41.45 -38.67 -22.61
CA PHE A 773 40.99 -37.45 -23.27
C PHE A 773 41.89 -36.30 -22.82
N VAL A 774 42.47 -35.56 -23.77
CA VAL A 774 43.30 -34.39 -23.48
C VAL A 774 42.62 -33.17 -24.10
N TYR A 775 42.18 -32.27 -23.23
CA TYR A 775 41.59 -30.99 -23.61
C TYR A 775 42.66 -29.90 -23.52
N ALA A 776 42.74 -29.04 -24.54
CA ALA A 776 43.77 -28.01 -24.62
C ALA A 776 43.26 -26.70 -25.26
N ASP A 777 43.88 -25.58 -24.87
CA ASP A 777 43.58 -24.24 -25.41
C ASP A 777 44.20 -23.98 -26.79
N SER A 778 45.04 -24.89 -27.27
CA SER A 778 45.82 -24.76 -28.49
C SER A 778 45.87 -26.09 -29.23
N PRO A 779 46.18 -26.09 -30.54
CA PRO A 779 46.52 -27.31 -31.28
C PRO A 779 47.49 -28.20 -30.49
N ILE A 780 47.09 -29.45 -30.31
CA ILE A 780 47.89 -30.53 -29.73
C ILE A 780 47.80 -31.76 -30.60
N GLU A 781 48.82 -32.61 -30.56
CA GLU A 781 48.77 -33.95 -31.15
C GLU A 781 48.99 -34.99 -30.07
N LEU A 782 48.22 -36.07 -30.16
CA LEU A 782 48.25 -37.18 -29.22
C LEU A 782 48.36 -38.50 -30.00
N TYR A 783 49.39 -39.29 -29.72
CA TYR A 783 49.59 -40.59 -30.36
C TYR A 783 50.34 -41.56 -29.44
N THR A 784 50.05 -42.86 -29.58
CA THR A 784 50.70 -43.90 -28.78
C THR A 784 52.10 -44.20 -29.32
N LEU A 785 53.09 -44.30 -28.43
CA LEU A 785 54.46 -44.66 -28.80
C LEU A 785 54.68 -46.16 -28.76
N GLU A 786 55.30 -46.70 -29.81
CA GLU A 786 55.83 -48.05 -29.82
C GLU A 786 57.19 -48.12 -29.11
N LYS A 787 57.36 -49.11 -28.24
CA LYS A 787 58.61 -49.33 -27.50
C LYS A 787 58.91 -50.81 -27.31
N LYS A 788 60.19 -51.13 -27.14
CA LYS A 788 60.64 -52.47 -26.74
C LYS A 788 60.26 -52.71 -25.28
N ARG A 789 59.56 -53.81 -25.04
CA ARG A 789 59.04 -54.20 -23.72
C ARG A 789 60.02 -55.10 -23.00
N LEU A 790 60.04 -55.01 -21.67
CA LEU A 790 60.75 -55.98 -20.84
C LEU A 790 59.92 -57.26 -20.72
N PRO A 791 60.54 -58.45 -20.80
CA PRO A 791 59.84 -59.69 -20.50
C PRO A 791 59.35 -59.67 -19.04
N TYR A 792 58.10 -60.06 -18.82
CA TYR A 792 57.60 -60.34 -17.48
C TYR A 792 58.33 -61.57 -16.94
N VAL A 793 59.02 -61.42 -15.81
CA VAL A 793 59.67 -62.53 -15.09
C VAL A 793 58.83 -62.92 -13.91
#